data_AF-R7BPK2-F1
#
_entry.id   AF-R7BPK2-F1
#
_cell.length_a   1.000
_cell.length_b   1.000
_cell.length_c   1.000
_cell.angle_alpha   90.00
_cell.angle_beta   90.00
_cell.angle_gamma   90.00
#
_symmetry.space_group_name_H-M   'P 1'
#
loop_
_entity.id
_entity.type
_entity.pdbx_description
1 polymer ?
#
loop_
_entity_poly.entity_id
_entity_poly.type
_entity_poly.pdbx_seq_one_letter_code
_entity_poly.pdbx_strand_id
1 'polypeptide(L)'
;MQNSLFYQKNKNILTNERMTISKNSVSEKTEKHFSVSILFLGFLAAVMLALVLMPQVAYAKSYEMPKVTIDAAAHENGDLQVTEQRTFSFNGTFSAVWWEFENIPSYSSLNVSSVSLAYDSGETKQLSSVPFVLDWRDAGGPAYSSYSVDSPKNTLYVFFAAEDEDVTITINYTITDVVSVHQDVAELYWKVVGTSWAADSQNVSMNLSLPVPAGASVVPGDTVRAWGHGPLNATVAFQDDGTIQYSIPSVSSGHYAEARVVFPSSWMTGVKPTDENANPNQSKLDSILSEEQQWADEANAQRIGSIVLLLVAIAVSLAACIWALWNFIRYGKELKPQFIDEYWRDVPVKGEHPAVIGRLCRFDKQEASDFTVTIMNLVNEGALLINKGTYPSGKKVVEDYYLTRVDSYIPKTEIDRKALSILFDDIAKGKNALWLASIKQYAKDNPTDFSADMETWQDQVTAQTMQGNYFEDYSKDKKFKTIGLALGLLLLGFVLSCISENPLVIAPCIIASVVVGVLSRFMERRTQKGADAYARCKALKKWLTDFSALNERPVLDIKVWGKFMVYAYLFGVADKVMKELRKTIPELFSADEQMMGQSPYYVPWWLLYTNAYSSNSVLPDFTSAFDNALSSSLEATSSAASGDFSSGGGFGGGFSGGGGGGFGGGGGAR
;
A
#
# COMPACT_ATOMS: atom_id res chain seq x y z
N MET A 1 35.24 -44.42 -47.03
CA MET A 1 35.45 -43.97 -45.64
C MET A 1 35.52 -42.44 -45.48
N GLN A 2 35.04 -41.63 -46.45
CA GLN A 2 35.12 -40.15 -46.38
C GLN A 2 33.77 -39.43 -46.17
N ASN A 3 32.62 -40.11 -46.32
CA ASN A 3 31.30 -39.46 -46.13
C ASN A 3 30.80 -39.44 -44.67
N SER A 4 31.32 -40.29 -43.76
CA SER A 4 30.88 -40.30 -42.36
C SER A 4 31.53 -39.19 -41.51
N LEU A 5 32.76 -38.80 -41.85
CA LEU A 5 33.49 -37.74 -41.15
C LEU A 5 32.95 -36.34 -41.47
N PHE A 6 32.41 -36.12 -42.68
CA PHE A 6 31.78 -34.85 -43.06
C PHE A 6 30.44 -34.64 -42.33
N TYR A 7 29.66 -35.71 -42.13
CA TYR A 7 28.40 -35.67 -41.39
C TYR A 7 28.58 -35.46 -39.89
N GLN A 8 29.60 -36.06 -39.26
CA GLN A 8 29.87 -35.83 -37.83
C GLN A 8 30.43 -34.43 -37.55
N LYS A 9 31.27 -33.90 -38.44
CA LYS A 9 31.86 -32.55 -38.27
C LYS A 9 30.78 -31.45 -38.40
N ASN A 10 29.85 -31.57 -39.36
CA ASN A 10 28.74 -30.62 -39.50
C ASN A 10 27.70 -30.75 -38.38
N LYS A 11 27.48 -31.95 -37.84
CA LYS A 11 26.58 -32.13 -36.69
C LYS A 11 27.15 -31.43 -35.44
N ASN A 12 28.45 -31.57 -35.16
CA ASN A 12 29.08 -30.93 -34.01
C ASN A 12 29.17 -29.39 -34.12
N ILE A 13 29.30 -28.85 -35.34
CA ILE A 13 29.28 -27.39 -35.57
C ILE A 13 27.86 -26.83 -35.32
N LEU A 14 26.80 -27.52 -35.79
CA LEU A 14 25.41 -27.12 -35.54
C LEU A 14 24.99 -27.26 -34.07
N THR A 15 25.52 -28.24 -33.33
CA THR A 15 25.26 -28.37 -31.88
C THR A 15 25.96 -27.28 -31.07
N ASN A 16 27.19 -26.91 -31.46
CA ASN A 16 27.94 -25.84 -30.80
C ASN A 16 27.36 -24.46 -31.11
N GLU A 17 26.94 -24.16 -32.34
CA GLU A 17 26.24 -22.91 -32.64
C GLU A 17 24.89 -22.81 -31.92
N ARG A 18 24.11 -23.91 -31.81
CA ARG A 18 22.87 -23.93 -31.02
C ARG A 18 23.12 -23.73 -29.52
N MET A 19 24.21 -24.29 -28.96
CA MET A 19 24.57 -24.06 -27.55
C MET A 19 25.05 -22.63 -27.29
N THR A 20 25.79 -22.01 -28.21
CA THR A 20 26.26 -20.63 -28.06
C THR A 20 25.13 -19.62 -28.22
N ILE A 21 24.19 -19.84 -29.16
CA ILE A 21 22.98 -19.01 -29.30
C ILE A 21 22.05 -19.17 -28.09
N SER A 22 21.90 -20.40 -27.56
CA SER A 22 21.16 -20.66 -26.32
C SER A 22 21.78 -19.94 -25.13
N LYS A 23 23.10 -20.04 -24.91
CA LYS A 23 23.79 -19.36 -23.80
C LYS A 23 23.70 -17.83 -23.90
N ASN A 24 23.86 -17.25 -25.09
CA ASN A 24 23.73 -15.80 -25.27
C ASN A 24 22.29 -15.31 -25.07
N SER A 25 21.28 -16.07 -25.52
CA SER A 25 19.86 -15.74 -25.30
C SER A 25 19.43 -15.89 -23.83
N VAL A 26 20.04 -16.83 -23.09
CA VAL A 26 19.83 -17.02 -21.66
C VAL A 26 20.56 -15.93 -20.87
N SER A 27 21.78 -15.57 -21.25
CA SER A 27 22.58 -14.49 -20.63
C SER A 27 21.91 -13.12 -20.77
N GLU A 28 21.43 -12.75 -21.97
CA GLU A 28 20.67 -11.51 -22.19
C GLU A 28 19.32 -11.50 -21.45
N LYS A 29 18.66 -12.66 -21.31
CA LYS A 29 17.43 -12.79 -20.53
C LYS A 29 17.74 -12.63 -19.03
N THR A 30 18.81 -13.22 -18.50
CA THR A 30 19.21 -13.05 -17.10
C THR A 30 19.61 -11.61 -16.78
N GLU A 31 20.32 -10.90 -17.66
CA GLU A 31 20.67 -9.48 -17.42
C GLU A 31 19.43 -8.56 -17.39
N LYS A 32 18.43 -8.81 -18.26
CA LYS A 32 17.18 -8.03 -18.27
C LYS A 32 16.29 -8.32 -17.07
N HIS A 33 16.21 -9.57 -16.61
CA HIS A 33 15.52 -9.93 -15.37
C HIS A 33 16.25 -9.37 -14.13
N PHE A 34 17.58 -9.35 -14.14
CA PHE A 34 18.40 -8.77 -13.07
C PHE A 34 18.18 -7.26 -12.93
N SER A 35 18.02 -6.54 -14.04
CA SER A 35 17.80 -5.09 -14.05
C SER A 35 16.45 -4.67 -13.42
N VAL A 36 15.38 -5.44 -13.64
CA VAL A 36 14.06 -5.17 -13.05
C VAL A 36 14.02 -5.56 -11.57
N SER A 37 14.68 -6.66 -11.20
CA SER A 37 14.84 -7.03 -9.79
C SER A 37 15.66 -5.99 -9.03
N ILE A 38 16.70 -5.39 -9.63
CA ILE A 38 17.45 -4.28 -9.04
C ILE A 38 16.58 -3.05 -8.86
N LEU A 39 15.72 -2.70 -9.83
CA LEU A 39 14.79 -1.58 -9.70
C LEU A 39 13.74 -1.81 -8.61
N PHE A 40 13.23 -3.05 -8.50
CA PHE A 40 12.30 -3.43 -7.43
C PHE A 40 12.96 -3.45 -6.06
N LEU A 41 14.19 -3.99 -5.94
CA LEU A 41 15.01 -3.93 -4.74
C LEU A 41 15.40 -2.51 -4.36
N GLY A 42 15.69 -1.66 -5.35
CA GLY A 42 15.97 -0.23 -5.15
C GLY A 42 14.74 0.52 -4.64
N PHE A 43 13.55 0.22 -5.18
CA PHE A 43 12.29 0.75 -4.68
C PHE A 43 12.01 0.27 -3.25
N LEU A 44 12.17 -1.03 -2.98
CA LEU A 44 12.02 -1.60 -1.63
C LEU A 44 13.02 -1.00 -0.64
N ALA A 45 14.27 -0.79 -1.05
CA ALA A 45 15.29 -0.14 -0.24
C ALA A 45 14.97 1.33 0.02
N ALA A 46 14.44 2.06 -0.97
CA ALA A 46 14.00 3.44 -0.80
C ALA A 46 12.77 3.55 0.14
N VAL A 47 11.81 2.63 0.02
CA VAL A 47 10.65 2.54 0.92
C VAL A 47 11.09 2.14 2.33
N MET A 48 11.99 1.16 2.48
CA MET A 48 12.57 0.77 3.77
C MET A 48 13.37 1.91 4.40
N LEU A 49 14.17 2.63 3.62
CA LEU A 49 14.92 3.78 4.10
C LEU A 49 13.97 4.90 4.55
N ALA A 50 12.91 5.17 3.78
CA ALA A 50 11.87 6.12 4.18
C ALA A 50 11.12 5.69 5.45
N LEU A 51 10.90 4.39 5.66
CA LEU A 51 10.29 3.82 6.88
C LEU A 51 11.23 3.87 8.09
N VAL A 52 12.53 3.64 7.90
CA VAL A 52 13.54 3.71 8.98
C VAL A 52 13.83 5.16 9.38
N LEU A 53 13.67 6.09 8.45
CA LEU A 53 13.75 7.53 8.73
C LEU A 53 12.48 8.10 9.35
N MET A 54 11.42 7.29 9.56
CA MET A 54 10.27 7.75 10.31
C MET A 54 10.65 7.95 11.79
N PRO A 55 10.27 9.09 12.40
CA PRO A 55 10.56 9.33 13.80
C PRO A 55 9.92 8.23 14.67
N GLN A 56 10.72 7.58 15.52
CA GLN A 56 10.20 6.61 16.48
C GLN A 56 9.48 7.35 17.61
N VAL A 57 8.35 6.78 18.06
CA VAL A 57 7.63 7.26 19.24
C VAL A 57 8.48 6.96 20.47
N ALA A 58 9.13 7.98 21.02
CA ALA A 58 9.76 7.89 22.32
C ALA A 58 8.66 7.98 23.41
N TYR A 59 8.64 7.05 24.36
CA TYR A 59 7.75 7.08 25.54
C TYR A 59 8.20 8.14 26.57
N ALA A 60 8.38 9.37 26.11
CA ALA A 60 8.59 10.53 26.96
C ALA A 60 7.23 11.16 27.31
N LYS A 61 7.14 11.83 28.47
CA LYS A 61 5.98 12.69 28.76
C LYS A 61 5.76 13.70 27.63
N SER A 62 4.51 13.99 27.31
CA SER A 62 4.12 14.86 26.21
C SER A 62 2.96 15.76 26.61
N TYR A 63 2.73 16.84 25.87
CA TYR A 63 1.58 17.69 26.07
C TYR A 63 1.11 18.28 24.75
N GLU A 64 -0.18 18.58 24.66
CA GLU A 64 -0.80 19.28 23.54
C GLU A 64 -1.40 20.61 24.01
N MET A 65 -1.58 21.56 23.10
CA MET A 65 -2.30 22.80 23.37
C MET A 65 -3.55 22.89 22.48
N PRO A 66 -4.66 22.22 22.87
CA PRO A 66 -5.85 22.10 22.02
C PRO A 66 -6.60 23.43 21.79
N LYS A 67 -6.37 24.43 22.64
CA LYS A 67 -7.07 25.73 22.56
C LYS A 67 -6.22 26.89 23.10
N VAL A 68 -6.22 27.98 22.35
CA VAL A 68 -5.59 29.25 22.74
C VAL A 68 -6.57 30.39 22.49
N THR A 69 -6.82 31.24 23.48
CA THR A 69 -7.68 32.41 23.34
C THR A 69 -6.96 33.63 23.90
N ILE A 70 -6.89 34.68 23.10
CA ILE A 70 -6.14 35.90 23.41
C ILE A 70 -7.08 37.07 23.19
N ASP A 71 -7.33 37.84 24.24
CA ASP A 71 -8.06 39.11 24.15
C ASP A 71 -7.08 40.23 24.48
N ALA A 72 -6.85 41.11 23.52
CA ALA A 72 -5.86 42.18 23.60
C ALA A 72 -6.49 43.55 23.35
N ALA A 73 -5.99 44.57 24.04
CA ALA A 73 -6.41 45.95 23.88
C ALA A 73 -5.19 46.87 23.81
N ALA A 74 -5.05 47.58 22.69
CA ALA A 74 -4.09 48.66 22.57
C ALA A 74 -4.67 49.94 23.21
N HIS A 75 -3.88 50.61 24.04
CA HIS A 75 -4.28 51.81 24.77
C HIS A 75 -3.67 53.07 24.16
N GLU A 76 -4.28 54.23 24.42
CA GLU A 76 -3.86 55.54 23.89
C GLU A 76 -2.41 55.91 24.21
N ASN A 77 -1.83 55.32 25.26
CA ASN A 77 -0.45 55.54 25.70
C ASN A 77 0.59 54.63 25.03
N GLY A 78 0.16 53.71 24.15
CA GLY A 78 1.08 52.79 23.48
C GLY A 78 1.22 51.42 24.14
N ASP A 79 0.53 51.19 25.26
CA ASP A 79 0.56 49.90 25.95
C ASP A 79 -0.37 48.89 25.29
N LEU A 80 0.03 47.63 25.33
CA LEU A 80 -0.82 46.50 24.96
C LEU A 80 -1.18 45.71 26.22
N GLN A 81 -2.46 45.72 26.59
CA GLN A 81 -3.00 44.88 27.64
C GLN A 81 -3.51 43.57 27.03
N VAL A 82 -3.17 42.43 27.63
CA VAL A 82 -3.49 41.11 27.11
C VAL A 82 -4.02 40.20 28.21
N THR A 83 -5.11 39.50 27.90
CA THR A 83 -5.58 38.31 28.60
C THR A 83 -5.36 37.11 27.69
N GLU A 84 -4.44 36.23 28.05
CA GLU A 84 -4.16 35.00 27.31
C GLU A 84 -4.64 33.78 28.11
N GLN A 85 -5.39 32.90 27.47
CA GLN A 85 -5.82 31.61 28.00
C GLN A 85 -5.27 30.50 27.11
N ARG A 86 -4.50 29.58 27.70
CA ARG A 86 -4.04 28.36 27.03
C ARG A 86 -4.48 27.13 27.79
N THR A 87 -5.16 26.23 27.11
CA THR A 87 -5.44 24.88 27.61
C THR A 87 -4.28 23.97 27.23
N PHE A 88 -3.74 23.26 28.21
CA PHE A 88 -2.71 22.23 28.05
C PHE A 88 -3.33 20.88 28.38
N SER A 89 -3.14 19.89 27.52
CA SER A 89 -3.49 18.50 27.80
C SER A 89 -2.21 17.72 28.06
N PHE A 90 -1.99 17.30 29.31
CA PHE A 90 -0.76 16.64 29.74
C PHE A 90 -0.87 15.13 29.68
N ASN A 91 0.18 14.47 29.20
CA ASN A 91 0.40 13.02 29.32
C ASN A 91 1.75 12.78 30.02
N GLY A 92 1.68 12.36 31.29
CA GLY A 92 2.78 12.31 32.24
C GLY A 92 2.74 13.43 33.28
N THR A 93 3.76 13.48 34.13
CA THR A 93 3.85 14.46 35.23
C THR A 93 4.56 15.74 34.79
N PHE A 94 3.89 16.88 35.00
CA PHE A 94 4.39 18.21 34.72
C PHE A 94 4.32 19.09 35.98
N SER A 95 5.30 19.99 36.09
CA SER A 95 5.55 20.86 37.24
C SER A 95 5.63 22.34 36.88
N ALA A 96 5.85 22.66 35.60
CA ALA A 96 5.88 24.04 35.13
C ALA A 96 5.52 24.17 33.65
N VAL A 97 4.96 25.33 33.31
CA VAL A 97 4.88 25.86 31.95
C VAL A 97 5.52 27.24 31.96
N TRP A 98 6.19 27.62 30.88
CA TRP A 98 6.74 28.97 30.73
C TRP A 98 6.39 29.60 29.40
N TRP A 99 6.31 30.94 29.41
CA TRP A 99 6.12 31.80 28.25
C TRP A 99 7.37 32.66 28.05
N GLU A 100 7.99 32.58 26.88
CA GLU A 100 9.13 33.40 26.47
C GLU A 100 8.65 34.54 25.60
N PHE A 101 8.79 35.78 26.05
CA PHE A 101 8.40 36.95 25.26
C PHE A 101 9.61 37.50 24.49
N GLU A 102 9.69 37.17 23.21
CA GLU A 102 10.76 37.50 22.28
C GLU A 102 10.58 38.88 21.63
N ASN A 103 11.70 39.49 21.22
CA ASN A 103 11.79 40.79 20.53
C ASN A 103 10.97 41.95 21.13
N ILE A 104 10.66 41.93 22.44
CA ILE A 104 10.14 43.11 23.12
C ILE A 104 11.15 44.26 22.91
N PRO A 105 10.70 45.45 22.46
CA PRO A 105 11.59 46.60 22.30
C PRO A 105 12.37 46.90 23.59
N SER A 106 13.62 47.34 23.49
CA SER A 106 14.49 47.52 24.67
C SER A 106 13.99 48.57 25.67
N TYR A 107 13.12 49.48 25.24
CA TYR A 107 12.47 50.49 26.07
C TYR A 107 11.12 50.04 26.64
N SER A 108 10.57 48.92 26.17
CA SER A 108 9.33 48.33 26.64
C SER A 108 9.56 47.41 27.84
N SER A 109 8.52 47.18 28.63
CA SER A 109 8.56 46.29 29.80
C SER A 109 7.37 45.33 29.83
N LEU A 110 7.60 44.10 30.26
CA LEU A 110 6.56 43.10 30.53
C LEU A 110 6.11 43.19 31.99
N ASN A 111 4.82 43.45 32.19
CA ASN A 111 4.19 43.51 33.51
C ASN A 111 3.07 42.46 33.61
N VAL A 112 3.35 41.35 34.30
CA VAL A 112 2.34 40.31 34.56
C VAL A 112 1.54 40.69 35.81
N SER A 113 0.23 40.92 35.64
CA SER A 113 -0.67 41.35 36.71
C SER A 113 -1.28 40.19 37.48
N SER A 114 -1.61 39.09 36.80
CA SER A 114 -2.19 37.92 37.45
C SER A 114 -2.05 36.65 36.62
N VAL A 115 -1.97 35.51 37.31
CA VAL A 115 -2.01 34.16 36.71
C VAL A 115 -3.00 33.30 37.49
N SER A 116 -3.83 32.53 36.79
CA SER A 116 -4.72 31.54 37.39
C SER A 116 -4.73 30.23 36.60
N LEU A 117 -5.07 29.16 37.31
CA LEU A 117 -5.26 27.82 36.76
C LEU A 117 -6.73 27.46 36.82
N ALA A 118 -7.23 26.76 35.82
CA ALA A 118 -8.54 26.12 35.82
C ALA A 118 -8.39 24.66 35.39
N TYR A 119 -8.98 23.75 36.15
CA TYR A 119 -8.93 22.30 35.92
C TYR A 119 -10.28 21.81 35.39
N ASP A 120 -10.30 20.64 34.74
CA ASP A 120 -11.53 20.01 34.23
C ASP A 120 -12.57 19.70 35.31
N SER A 121 -12.12 19.58 36.58
CA SER A 121 -12.99 19.45 37.74
C SER A 121 -13.88 20.70 37.98
N GLY A 122 -13.59 21.82 37.31
CA GLY A 122 -14.19 23.13 37.55
C GLY A 122 -13.49 23.91 38.67
N GLU A 123 -12.46 23.36 39.30
CA GLU A 123 -11.64 24.08 40.27
C GLU A 123 -10.83 25.18 39.59
N THR A 124 -10.84 26.38 40.15
CA THR A 124 -10.00 27.49 39.72
C THR A 124 -9.08 27.95 40.85
N LYS A 125 -7.80 28.15 40.56
CA LYS A 125 -6.78 28.55 41.53
C LYS A 125 -6.05 29.80 41.08
N GLN A 126 -6.18 30.89 41.85
CA GLN A 126 -5.37 32.09 41.67
C GLN A 126 -3.96 31.86 42.21
N LEU A 127 -2.92 32.18 41.44
CA LEU A 127 -1.53 31.99 41.86
C LEU A 127 -0.93 33.26 42.47
N SER A 128 -0.05 33.07 43.45
CA SER A 128 0.76 34.13 44.03
C SER A 128 2.07 34.32 43.25
N SER A 129 2.49 35.57 43.09
CA SER A 129 3.81 35.91 42.53
C SER A 129 4.90 35.66 43.55
N VAL A 130 6.03 35.09 43.12
CA VAL A 130 7.24 34.89 43.94
C VAL A 130 8.49 35.40 43.22
N PRO A 131 9.54 35.83 43.95
CA PRO A 131 10.80 36.23 43.33
C PRO A 131 11.44 35.09 42.53
N PHE A 132 12.00 35.42 41.36
CA PHE A 132 12.61 34.43 40.49
C PHE A 132 13.94 33.90 41.05
N VAL A 133 14.17 32.60 40.90
CA VAL A 133 15.43 31.92 41.27
C VAL A 133 16.08 31.38 40.01
N LEU A 134 17.37 31.67 39.80
CA LEU A 134 18.10 31.33 38.57
C LEU A 134 18.05 29.84 38.22
N ASP A 135 18.14 28.96 39.22
CA ASP A 135 18.10 27.51 39.04
C ASP A 135 16.76 27.03 38.43
N TRP A 136 15.68 27.81 38.53
CA TRP A 136 14.39 27.48 37.90
C TRP A 136 14.39 27.59 36.38
N ARG A 137 15.46 28.07 35.74
CA ARG A 137 15.59 27.92 34.28
C ARG A 137 15.69 26.44 33.89
N ASP A 138 16.48 25.69 34.66
CA ASP A 138 16.86 24.31 34.33
C ASP A 138 16.27 23.27 35.30
N ALA A 139 15.79 23.68 36.48
CA ALA A 139 15.28 22.81 37.54
C ALA A 139 13.81 23.09 37.92
N GLY A 140 13.19 22.17 38.66
CA GLY A 140 11.82 22.30 39.17
C GLY A 140 11.61 23.53 40.06
N GLY A 141 10.40 24.07 40.05
CA GLY A 141 10.02 25.29 40.76
C GLY A 141 9.84 25.14 42.27
N PRO A 142 9.22 26.13 42.94
CA PRO A 142 8.85 26.03 44.35
C PRO A 142 7.88 24.86 44.59
N ALA A 143 7.84 24.35 45.83
CA ALA A 143 7.02 23.20 46.22
C ALA A 143 5.50 23.45 46.24
N TYR A 144 5.05 24.62 45.79
CA TYR A 144 3.64 25.03 45.76
C TYR A 144 3.35 25.82 44.49
N SER A 145 2.10 25.76 44.03
CA SER A 145 1.69 26.46 42.82
C SER A 145 1.87 27.97 42.98
N SER A 146 2.59 28.59 42.05
CA SER A 146 2.93 30.02 42.05
C SER A 146 3.38 30.42 40.66
N TYR A 147 3.61 31.70 40.43
CA TYR A 147 4.24 32.17 39.20
C TYR A 147 5.39 33.12 39.49
N SER A 148 6.31 33.26 38.54
CA SER A 148 7.47 34.13 38.66
C SER A 148 7.92 34.64 37.30
N VAL A 149 8.49 35.85 37.25
CA VAL A 149 8.97 36.48 36.01
C VAL A 149 10.48 36.63 36.06
N ASP A 150 11.18 36.06 35.09
CA ASP A 150 12.61 36.25 34.84
C ASP A 150 12.79 37.50 33.95
N SER A 151 12.80 38.68 34.55
CA SER A 151 12.86 39.96 33.83
C SER A 151 14.04 40.06 32.83
N PRO A 152 15.27 39.60 33.13
CA PRO A 152 16.37 39.60 32.15
C PRO A 152 16.11 38.79 30.87
N LYS A 153 15.20 37.81 30.90
CA LYS A 153 14.84 36.96 29.76
C LYS A 153 13.44 37.26 29.22
N ASN A 154 12.68 38.14 29.86
CA ASN A 154 11.25 38.33 29.62
C ASN A 154 10.51 36.98 29.59
N THR A 155 10.74 36.14 30.60
CA THR A 155 10.11 34.81 30.67
C THR A 155 9.21 34.70 31.89
N LEU A 156 7.95 34.33 31.69
CA LEU A 156 7.03 33.98 32.77
C LEU A 156 7.09 32.47 33.02
N TYR A 157 7.31 32.06 34.26
CA TYR A 157 7.19 30.68 34.71
C TYR A 157 5.95 30.52 35.57
N VAL A 158 5.15 29.49 35.27
CA VAL A 158 3.96 29.09 36.02
C VAL A 158 4.22 27.71 36.59
N PHE A 159 4.27 27.60 37.91
CA PHE A 159 4.58 26.38 38.64
C PHE A 159 3.29 25.76 39.18
N PHE A 160 3.13 24.46 39.00
CA PHE A 160 1.98 23.69 39.46
C PHE A 160 2.35 22.21 39.55
N ALA A 161 1.37 21.34 39.77
CA ALA A 161 1.53 19.90 39.60
C ALA A 161 0.36 19.44 38.75
N ALA A 162 0.65 18.73 37.67
CA ALA A 162 -0.34 18.06 36.85
C ALA A 162 0.14 16.66 36.45
N GLU A 163 -0.78 15.70 36.42
CA GLU A 163 -0.51 14.32 36.01
C GLU A 163 -1.70 13.81 35.19
N ASP A 164 -1.46 13.55 33.90
CA ASP A 164 -2.46 13.02 32.97
C ASP A 164 -3.79 13.79 32.97
N GLU A 165 -3.73 15.12 32.94
CA GLU A 165 -4.90 16.01 33.05
C GLU A 165 -4.80 17.25 32.16
N ASP A 166 -5.95 17.88 31.92
CA ASP A 166 -6.06 19.15 31.23
C ASP A 166 -6.04 20.33 32.22
N VAL A 167 -5.22 21.34 31.92
CA VAL A 167 -5.10 22.56 32.72
C VAL A 167 -5.19 23.78 31.81
N THR A 168 -6.13 24.68 32.09
CA THR A 168 -6.20 25.99 31.43
C THR A 168 -5.52 27.05 32.28
N ILE A 169 -4.47 27.66 31.71
CA ILE A 169 -3.71 28.72 32.36
C ILE A 169 -4.17 30.06 31.77
N THR A 170 -4.62 30.97 32.63
CA THR A 170 -4.99 32.34 32.26
C THR A 170 -3.94 33.32 32.78
N ILE A 171 -3.42 34.17 31.90
CA ILE A 171 -2.42 35.19 32.20
C ILE A 171 -2.98 36.55 31.81
N ASN A 172 -2.90 37.51 32.72
CA ASN A 172 -3.20 38.91 32.45
C ASN A 172 -1.90 39.72 32.53
N TYR A 173 -1.48 40.32 31.43
CA TYR A 173 -0.23 41.07 31.36
C TYR A 173 -0.36 42.34 30.52
N THR A 174 0.57 43.27 30.72
CA THR A 174 0.71 44.48 29.93
C THR A 174 2.13 44.56 29.39
N ILE A 175 2.28 44.84 28.10
CA ILE A 175 3.57 45.20 27.49
C ILE A 175 3.54 46.70 27.24
N THR A 176 4.44 47.44 27.87
CA THR A 176 4.44 48.91 27.79
C THR A 176 5.05 49.41 26.50
N ASP A 177 4.55 50.53 25.98
CA ASP A 177 5.13 51.26 24.84
C ASP A 177 5.37 50.41 23.58
N VAL A 178 4.59 49.36 23.35
CA VAL A 178 4.85 48.39 22.27
C VAL A 178 4.27 48.83 20.92
N VAL A 179 3.27 49.73 20.93
CA VAL A 179 2.76 50.35 19.71
C VAL A 179 3.74 51.43 19.27
N SER A 180 4.32 51.26 18.08
CA SER A 180 5.23 52.24 17.47
C SER A 180 4.43 53.34 16.77
N VAL A 181 4.63 54.59 17.16
CA VAL A 181 3.85 55.73 16.65
C VAL A 181 4.67 56.54 15.65
N HIS A 182 4.44 56.34 14.36
CA HIS A 182 5.08 57.08 13.27
C HIS A 182 4.33 58.37 12.93
N GLN A 183 4.90 59.17 12.04
CA GLN A 183 4.31 60.44 11.62
C GLN A 183 2.91 60.26 11.00
N ASP A 184 2.74 59.21 10.20
CA ASP A 184 1.56 58.92 9.39
C ASP A 184 0.67 57.80 9.98
N VAL A 185 1.23 56.93 10.81
CA VAL A 185 0.52 55.72 11.27
C VAL A 185 1.05 55.22 12.62
N ALA A 186 0.22 54.57 13.42
CA ALA A 186 0.63 53.74 14.55
C ALA A 186 0.67 52.26 14.10
N GLU A 187 1.72 51.54 14.50
CA GLU A 187 1.96 50.14 14.14
C GLU A 187 2.03 49.27 15.40
N LEU A 188 1.23 48.20 15.41
CA LEU A 188 1.38 47.08 16.30
C LEU A 188 1.81 45.86 15.47
N TYR A 189 2.98 45.28 15.76
CA TYR A 189 3.49 44.12 15.04
C TYR A 189 3.90 43.00 16.01
N TRP A 190 3.06 41.97 16.12
CA TRP A 190 3.07 41.00 17.22
C TRP A 190 3.00 39.54 16.73
N LYS A 191 3.95 38.70 17.14
CA LYS A 191 3.90 37.23 17.14
C LYS A 191 2.95 36.72 18.24
N VAL A 192 1.68 36.60 17.89
CA VAL A 192 0.63 36.02 18.71
C VAL A 192 1.00 34.60 19.18
N VAL A 193 1.67 33.83 18.32
CA VAL A 193 2.32 32.56 18.67
C VAL A 193 3.76 32.61 18.16
N GLY A 194 4.74 32.45 19.05
CA GLY A 194 6.16 32.47 18.73
C GLY A 194 6.73 31.08 18.39
N THR A 195 7.91 31.05 17.79
CA THR A 195 8.58 29.83 17.32
C THR A 195 9.08 28.92 18.43
N SER A 196 9.23 29.42 19.66
CA SER A 196 9.81 28.65 20.76
C SER A 196 8.83 27.71 21.46
N TRP A 197 7.57 27.63 21.00
CA TRP A 197 6.63 26.61 21.48
C TRP A 197 7.09 25.21 21.12
N ALA A 198 7.23 24.34 22.13
CA ALA A 198 7.65 22.95 21.94
C ALA A 198 6.54 22.02 21.44
N ALA A 199 5.27 22.42 21.54
CA ALA A 199 4.10 21.68 21.04
C ALA A 199 3.22 22.56 20.14
N ASP A 200 2.39 21.93 19.31
CA ASP A 200 1.47 22.61 18.41
C ASP A 200 0.41 23.41 19.19
N SER A 201 0.16 24.65 18.77
CA SER A 201 -0.94 25.49 19.28
C SER A 201 -2.15 25.32 18.38
N GLN A 202 -3.23 24.71 18.87
CA GLN A 202 -4.45 24.47 18.10
C GLN A 202 -5.55 25.46 18.46
N ASN A 203 -6.47 25.70 17.52
CA ASN A 203 -7.65 26.54 17.68
C ASN A 203 -7.34 27.90 18.33
N VAL A 204 -6.35 28.60 17.77
CA VAL A 204 -5.91 29.89 18.29
C VAL A 204 -6.88 30.97 17.81
N SER A 205 -7.41 31.74 18.76
CA SER A 205 -8.27 32.90 18.51
C SER A 205 -7.67 34.12 19.19
N MET A 206 -7.51 35.22 18.46
CA MET A 206 -7.10 36.51 19.02
C MET A 206 -8.12 37.59 18.66
N ASN A 207 -8.62 38.30 19.65
CA ASN A 207 -9.40 39.52 19.46
C ASN A 207 -8.55 40.73 19.89
N LEU A 208 -8.42 41.72 19.00
CA LEU A 208 -7.68 42.95 19.26
C LEU A 208 -8.61 44.16 19.19
N SER A 209 -8.68 44.91 20.29
CA SER A 209 -9.35 46.20 20.39
C SER A 209 -8.35 47.34 20.23
N LEU A 210 -8.74 48.39 19.49
CA LEU A 210 -7.94 49.59 19.26
C LEU A 210 -8.48 50.78 20.07
N PRO A 211 -7.65 51.80 20.38
CA PRO A 211 -8.07 52.98 21.14
C PRO A 211 -8.83 53.97 20.25
N VAL A 212 -10.02 53.59 19.77
CA VAL A 212 -10.82 54.39 18.83
C VAL A 212 -11.42 55.62 19.55
N PRO A 213 -11.07 56.86 19.15
CA PRO A 213 -11.62 58.05 19.79
C PRO A 213 -13.12 58.20 19.56
N ALA A 214 -13.81 58.90 20.46
CA ALA A 214 -15.24 59.17 20.32
C ALA A 214 -15.56 59.87 18.98
N GLY A 215 -16.47 59.28 18.20
CA GLY A 215 -16.88 59.77 16.87
C GLY A 215 -16.00 59.29 15.70
N ALA A 216 -14.92 58.56 15.96
CA ALA A 216 -14.18 57.83 14.94
C ALA A 216 -14.77 56.42 14.73
N SER A 217 -14.41 55.79 13.62
CA SER A 217 -14.80 54.40 13.32
C SER A 217 -13.66 53.63 12.65
N VAL A 218 -13.66 52.32 12.86
CA VAL A 218 -12.76 51.39 12.19
C VAL A 218 -13.32 51.11 10.80
N VAL A 219 -12.61 51.55 9.76
CA VAL A 219 -12.96 51.32 8.36
C VAL A 219 -11.84 50.47 7.74
N PRO A 220 -12.08 49.17 7.52
CA PRO A 220 -11.07 48.25 7.00
C PRO A 220 -10.54 48.72 5.64
N GLY A 221 -9.21 48.76 5.50
CA GLY A 221 -8.55 49.17 4.27
C GLY A 221 -8.41 50.68 4.07
N ASP A 222 -9.08 51.49 4.90
CA ASP A 222 -8.99 52.96 4.89
C ASP A 222 -8.29 53.46 6.17
N THR A 223 -9.03 53.50 7.30
CA THR A 223 -8.49 53.96 8.58
C THR A 223 -7.64 52.91 9.28
N VAL A 224 -8.00 51.63 9.16
CA VAL A 224 -7.27 50.51 9.79
C VAL A 224 -6.95 49.44 8.76
N ARG A 225 -5.73 48.93 8.79
CA ARG A 225 -5.31 47.77 7.99
C ARG A 225 -4.71 46.74 8.93
N ALA A 226 -5.07 45.47 8.71
CA ALA A 226 -4.63 44.35 9.54
C ALA A 226 -4.19 43.22 8.61
N TRP A 227 -2.99 42.71 8.86
CA TRP A 227 -2.40 41.58 8.17
C TRP A 227 -2.08 40.49 9.19
N GLY A 228 -2.01 39.25 8.70
CA GLY A 228 -1.60 38.09 9.48
C GLY A 228 -0.62 37.25 8.69
N HIS A 229 0.44 36.80 9.36
CA HIS A 229 1.49 35.95 8.77
C HIS A 229 1.59 34.65 9.57
N GLY A 230 1.70 33.51 8.89
CA GLY A 230 1.68 32.19 9.54
C GLY A 230 0.91 31.16 8.70
N PRO A 231 0.12 30.27 9.32
CA PRO A 231 -0.62 29.21 8.62
C PRO A 231 -1.52 29.74 7.50
N LEU A 232 -1.45 29.13 6.30
CA LEU A 232 -2.18 29.59 5.10
C LEU A 232 -3.72 29.55 5.21
N ASN A 233 -4.25 28.83 6.20
CA ASN A 233 -5.67 28.72 6.49
C ASN A 233 -6.14 29.62 7.65
N ALA A 234 -5.26 30.50 8.17
CA ALA A 234 -5.64 31.53 9.12
C ALA A 234 -6.42 32.66 8.45
N THR A 235 -7.28 33.33 9.20
CA THR A 235 -8.12 34.43 8.71
C THR A 235 -8.06 35.63 9.63
N VAL A 236 -8.11 36.82 9.03
CA VAL A 236 -8.29 38.11 9.73
C VAL A 236 -9.65 38.68 9.34
N ALA A 237 -10.46 39.07 10.32
CA ALA A 237 -11.77 39.65 10.12
C ALA A 237 -11.97 40.87 11.02
N PHE A 238 -12.72 41.86 10.53
CA PHE A 238 -13.16 43.00 11.33
C PHE A 238 -14.59 42.75 11.78
N GLN A 239 -14.83 42.84 13.08
CA GLN A 239 -16.16 42.74 13.68
C GLN A 239 -16.92 44.06 13.58
N ASP A 240 -18.25 44.02 13.73
CA ASP A 240 -19.13 45.19 13.62
C ASP A 240 -18.81 46.29 14.65
N ASP A 241 -18.20 45.92 15.78
CA ASP A 241 -17.77 46.85 16.85
C ASP A 241 -16.36 47.43 16.64
N GLY A 242 -15.68 47.07 15.55
CA GLY A 242 -14.33 47.50 15.23
C GLY A 242 -13.22 46.60 15.77
N THR A 243 -13.56 45.53 16.50
CA THR A 243 -12.58 44.53 16.98
C THR A 243 -11.99 43.76 15.80
N ILE A 244 -10.68 43.55 15.82
CA ILE A 244 -9.98 42.74 14.81
C ILE A 244 -9.84 41.32 15.35
N GLN A 245 -10.45 40.36 14.67
CA GLN A 245 -10.41 38.96 15.04
C GLN A 245 -9.48 38.17 14.11
N TYR A 246 -8.56 37.45 14.72
CA TYR A 246 -7.70 36.47 14.06
C TYR A 246 -8.15 35.07 14.48
N SER A 247 -8.39 34.21 13.49
CA SER A 247 -8.67 32.79 13.70
C SER A 247 -7.60 31.96 13.01
N ILE A 248 -6.85 31.18 13.79
CA ILE A 248 -5.71 30.40 13.33
C ILE A 248 -5.94 28.95 13.75
N PRO A 249 -6.30 28.04 12.82
CA PRO A 249 -6.68 26.68 13.17
C PRO A 249 -5.59 25.89 13.90
N SER A 250 -4.33 26.04 13.49
CA SER A 250 -3.19 25.44 14.17
C SER A 250 -1.88 26.13 13.78
N VAL A 251 -0.98 26.31 14.75
CA VAL A 251 0.41 26.70 14.55
C VAL A 251 1.28 25.56 15.06
N SER A 252 2.02 24.90 14.16
CA SER A 252 2.89 23.79 14.54
C SER A 252 4.07 24.25 15.40
N SER A 253 4.59 23.35 16.23
CA SER A 253 5.83 23.53 16.99
C SER A 253 6.95 24.05 16.08
N GLY A 254 7.73 25.02 16.58
CA GLY A 254 8.77 25.69 15.79
C GLY A 254 8.28 26.74 14.79
N HIS A 255 6.97 26.89 14.57
CA HIS A 255 6.39 27.89 13.66
C HIS A 255 5.73 29.04 14.44
N TYR A 256 5.26 30.06 13.72
CA TYR A 256 4.69 31.26 14.33
C TYR A 256 3.39 31.68 13.65
N ALA A 257 2.64 32.52 14.36
CA ALA A 257 1.57 33.34 13.81
C ALA A 257 1.75 34.78 14.27
N GLU A 258 1.79 35.71 13.33
CA GLU A 258 1.98 37.14 13.53
C GLU A 258 0.73 37.93 13.12
N ALA A 259 0.47 39.01 13.84
CA ALA A 259 -0.50 40.03 13.53
C ALA A 259 0.24 41.36 13.34
N ARG A 260 0.01 42.02 12.21
CA ARG A 260 0.49 43.38 11.95
C ARG A 260 -0.72 44.28 11.73
N VAL A 261 -0.89 45.28 12.57
CA VAL A 261 -2.03 46.19 12.53
C VAL A 261 -1.53 47.62 12.48
N VAL A 262 -2.07 48.38 11.54
CA VAL A 262 -1.77 49.80 11.40
C VAL A 262 -3.06 50.62 11.45
N PHE A 263 -3.02 51.73 12.19
CA PHE A 263 -4.16 52.59 12.47
C PHE A 263 -3.70 54.05 12.67
N PRO A 264 -4.59 55.05 12.71
CA PRO A 264 -4.18 56.45 12.71
C PRO A 264 -3.34 56.82 13.94
N SER A 265 -2.18 57.44 13.73
CA SER A 265 -1.31 57.91 14.81
C SER A 265 -2.01 58.90 15.75
N SER A 266 -3.01 59.64 15.25
CA SER A 266 -3.85 60.54 16.03
C SER A 266 -4.69 59.87 17.13
N TRP A 267 -4.84 58.54 17.10
CA TRP A 267 -5.53 57.79 18.16
C TRP A 267 -4.65 57.55 19.39
N MET A 268 -3.34 57.80 19.27
CA MET A 268 -2.34 57.60 20.33
C MET A 268 -2.14 58.88 21.14
N THR A 269 -3.22 59.40 21.74
CA THR A 269 -3.26 60.67 22.48
C THR A 269 -2.39 60.68 23.74
N GLY A 270 -2.02 59.52 24.26
CA GLY A 270 -1.15 59.36 25.42
C GLY A 270 0.35 59.33 25.11
N VAL A 271 0.74 59.18 23.84
CA VAL A 271 2.15 59.10 23.41
C VAL A 271 2.69 60.50 23.10
N LYS A 272 3.79 60.89 23.74
CA LYS A 272 4.45 62.17 23.52
C LYS A 272 5.55 62.02 22.47
N PRO A 273 5.87 63.08 21.69
CA PRO A 273 6.97 63.04 20.71
C PRO A 273 8.36 62.75 21.29
N THR A 274 8.53 62.79 22.61
CA THR A 274 9.77 62.47 23.33
C THR A 274 9.84 61.04 23.83
N ASP A 275 8.74 60.27 23.74
CA ASP A 275 8.69 58.90 24.21
C ASP A 275 9.42 58.00 23.20
N GLU A 276 10.05 56.92 23.67
CA GLU A 276 10.93 56.06 22.83
C GLU A 276 10.16 55.30 21.73
N ASN A 277 8.85 55.07 21.93
CA ASN A 277 7.96 54.50 20.92
C ASN A 277 7.45 55.53 19.90
N ALA A 278 7.75 56.82 20.08
CA ALA A 278 7.38 57.88 19.15
C ALA A 278 8.47 58.09 18.08
N ASN A 279 8.06 57.96 16.82
CA ASN A 279 8.89 58.13 15.63
C ASN A 279 8.36 59.29 14.75
N PRO A 280 8.29 60.53 15.27
CA PRO A 280 7.55 61.63 14.65
C PRO A 280 8.13 62.13 13.31
N ASN A 281 9.37 61.75 13.00
CA ASN A 281 10.08 62.15 11.77
C ASN A 281 10.15 61.03 10.73
N GLN A 282 9.43 59.93 10.94
CA GLN A 282 9.42 58.79 10.03
C GLN A 282 8.00 58.57 9.53
N SER A 283 7.79 58.63 8.22
CA SER A 283 6.60 58.08 7.57
C SER A 283 6.84 56.61 7.26
N LYS A 284 5.91 55.73 7.65
CA LYS A 284 6.13 54.27 7.60
C LYS A 284 5.06 53.54 6.78
N LEU A 285 3.89 54.13 6.54
CA LEU A 285 2.77 53.44 5.89
C LEU A 285 3.12 52.87 4.51
N ASP A 286 3.75 53.66 3.63
CA ASP A 286 4.12 53.21 2.28
C ASP A 286 5.16 52.06 2.31
N SER A 287 6.11 52.09 3.25
CA SER A 287 7.07 51.01 3.47
C SER A 287 6.35 49.72 3.85
N ILE A 288 5.44 49.80 4.82
CA ILE A 288 4.63 48.66 5.27
C ILE A 288 3.83 48.08 4.11
N LEU A 289 3.11 48.92 3.35
CA LEU A 289 2.33 48.46 2.21
C LEU A 289 3.19 47.78 1.14
N SER A 290 4.42 48.27 0.91
CA SER A 290 5.35 47.65 -0.03
C SER A 290 5.88 46.30 0.46
N GLU A 291 6.14 46.15 1.76
CA GLU A 291 6.55 44.88 2.39
C GLU A 291 5.42 43.84 2.27
N GLU A 292 4.18 44.23 2.61
CA GLU A 292 3.01 43.36 2.55
C GLU A 292 2.66 42.94 1.11
N GLN A 293 2.80 43.85 0.13
CA GLN A 293 2.57 43.54 -1.28
C GLN A 293 3.59 42.52 -1.81
N GLN A 294 4.87 42.66 -1.45
CA GLN A 294 5.90 41.69 -1.86
C GLN A 294 5.62 40.29 -1.31
N TRP A 295 5.21 40.20 -0.05
CA TRP A 295 4.83 38.91 0.55
C TRP A 295 3.58 38.32 -0.10
N ALA A 296 2.58 39.14 -0.43
CA ALA A 296 1.40 38.69 -1.16
C ALA A 296 1.74 38.18 -2.56
N ASP A 297 2.62 38.87 -3.29
CA ASP A 297 3.05 38.49 -4.64
C ASP A 297 3.85 37.19 -4.63
N GLU A 298 4.77 37.01 -3.68
CA GLU A 298 5.53 35.76 -3.50
C GLU A 298 4.60 34.58 -3.16
N ALA A 299 3.67 34.77 -2.23
CA ALA A 299 2.67 33.74 -1.90
C ALA A 299 1.77 33.39 -3.11
N ASN A 300 1.39 34.37 -3.92
CA ASN A 300 0.63 34.15 -5.14
C ASN A 300 1.45 33.42 -6.21
N ALA A 301 2.73 33.74 -6.38
CA ALA A 301 3.63 33.06 -7.30
C ALA A 301 3.79 31.57 -6.93
N GLN A 302 3.95 31.27 -5.63
CA GLN A 302 4.02 29.90 -5.13
C GLN A 302 2.71 29.11 -5.37
N ARG A 303 1.55 29.76 -5.16
CA ARG A 303 0.23 29.16 -5.49
C ARG A 303 0.11 28.83 -6.97
N ILE A 304 0.52 29.73 -7.86
CA ILE A 304 0.50 29.50 -9.32
C ILE A 304 1.44 28.35 -9.69
N GLY A 305 2.67 28.32 -9.14
CA GLY A 305 3.61 27.23 -9.36
C GLY A 305 3.05 25.87 -8.95
N SER A 306 2.37 25.80 -7.81
CA SER A 306 1.69 24.59 -7.32
C SER A 306 0.57 24.12 -8.25
N ILE A 307 -0.23 25.05 -8.79
CA ILE A 307 -1.30 24.74 -9.75
C ILE A 307 -0.71 24.23 -11.07
N VAL A 308 0.32 24.89 -11.59
CA VAL A 308 1.00 24.47 -12.82
C VAL A 308 1.61 23.07 -12.66
N LEU A 309 2.26 22.80 -11.52
CA LEU A 309 2.82 21.48 -11.23
C LEU A 309 1.73 20.40 -11.18
N LEU A 310 0.58 20.68 -10.55
CA LEU A 310 -0.55 19.75 -10.54
C LEU A 310 -1.05 19.45 -11.95
N LEU A 311 -1.19 20.47 -12.81
CA LEU A 311 -1.59 20.28 -14.21
C LEU A 311 -0.58 19.44 -15.01
N VAL A 312 0.72 19.66 -14.78
CA VAL A 312 1.78 18.84 -15.39
C VAL A 312 1.69 17.40 -14.91
N ALA A 313 1.50 17.16 -13.61
CA ALA A 313 1.34 15.81 -13.06
C ALA A 313 0.13 15.09 -13.68
N ILE A 314 -1.00 15.79 -13.84
CA ILE A 314 -2.19 15.26 -14.54
C ILE A 314 -1.86 14.91 -16.00
N ALA A 315 -1.19 15.81 -16.72
CA ALA A 315 -0.84 15.60 -18.13
C ALA A 315 0.10 14.39 -18.32
N VAL A 316 1.12 14.24 -17.47
CA VAL A 316 2.04 13.10 -17.47
C VAL A 316 1.30 11.79 -17.16
N SER A 317 0.44 11.80 -16.14
CA SER A 317 -0.41 10.66 -15.79
C SER A 317 -1.31 10.23 -16.94
N LEU A 318 -1.97 11.17 -17.61
CA LEU A 318 -2.81 10.89 -18.78
C LEU A 318 -2.00 10.33 -19.95
N ALA A 319 -0.83 10.91 -20.24
CA ALA A 319 0.05 10.42 -21.29
C ALA A 319 0.52 8.98 -21.02
N ALA A 320 0.83 8.65 -19.76
CA ALA A 320 1.20 7.30 -19.37
C ALA A 320 0.04 6.30 -19.50
N CYS A 321 -1.17 6.69 -19.13
CA CYS A 321 -2.39 5.89 -19.34
C CYS A 321 -2.64 5.63 -20.84
N ILE A 322 -2.52 6.65 -21.69
CA ILE A 322 -2.68 6.53 -23.14
C ILE A 322 -1.61 5.58 -23.70
N TRP A 323 -0.35 5.74 -23.28
CA TRP A 323 0.74 4.87 -23.71
C TRP A 323 0.53 3.42 -23.27
N ALA A 324 0.07 3.18 -22.04
CA ALA A 324 -0.22 1.84 -21.52
C ALA A 324 -1.38 1.20 -22.28
N LEU A 325 -2.46 1.96 -22.55
CA LEU A 325 -3.60 1.49 -23.35
C LEU A 325 -3.17 1.13 -24.78
N TRP A 326 -2.35 1.96 -25.42
CA TRP A 326 -1.82 1.68 -26.74
C TRP A 326 -0.95 0.42 -26.76
N ASN A 327 -0.08 0.24 -25.76
CA ASN A 327 0.72 -0.98 -25.62
C ASN A 327 -0.17 -2.21 -25.39
N PHE A 328 -1.23 -2.09 -24.59
CA PHE A 328 -2.19 -3.18 -24.36
C PHE A 328 -2.91 -3.58 -25.66
N ILE A 329 -3.44 -2.62 -26.42
CA ILE A 329 -4.13 -2.90 -27.68
C ILE A 329 -3.20 -3.60 -28.68
N ARG A 330 -1.93 -3.19 -28.73
CA ARG A 330 -0.96 -3.70 -29.69
C ARG A 330 -0.32 -5.04 -29.30
N TYR A 331 -0.02 -5.22 -28.01
CA TYR A 331 0.81 -6.31 -27.51
C TYR A 331 0.14 -7.20 -26.46
N GLY A 332 -0.91 -6.72 -25.77
CA GLY A 332 -1.63 -7.48 -24.76
C GLY A 332 -2.92 -8.14 -25.25
N LYS A 333 -3.58 -7.56 -26.26
CA LYS A 333 -4.80 -8.13 -26.83
C LYS A 333 -4.52 -9.50 -27.47
N GLU A 334 -5.31 -10.50 -27.04
CA GLU A 334 -5.21 -11.87 -27.52
C GLU A 334 -5.41 -11.96 -29.05
N LEU A 335 -4.60 -12.79 -29.71
CA LEU A 335 -4.70 -13.05 -31.13
C LEU A 335 -5.98 -13.82 -31.47
N LYS A 336 -6.56 -13.53 -32.63
CA LYS A 336 -7.70 -14.32 -33.13
C LYS A 336 -7.21 -15.70 -33.58
N PRO A 337 -7.81 -16.80 -33.12
CA PRO A 337 -7.43 -18.14 -33.58
C PRO A 337 -7.77 -18.31 -35.07
N GLN A 338 -6.91 -19.05 -35.78
CA GLN A 338 -7.14 -19.54 -37.14
C GLN A 338 -8.07 -20.75 -37.13
N PHE A 339 -8.06 -21.54 -36.06
CA PHE A 339 -9.05 -22.58 -35.84
C PHE A 339 -10.41 -21.96 -35.49
N ILE A 340 -11.39 -22.14 -36.38
CA ILE A 340 -12.73 -21.53 -36.28
C ILE A 340 -13.86 -22.56 -36.09
N ASP A 341 -13.54 -23.85 -36.14
CA ASP A 341 -14.57 -24.89 -36.03
C ASP A 341 -15.17 -24.89 -34.63
N GLU A 342 -16.49 -25.10 -34.58
CA GLU A 342 -17.27 -25.06 -33.34
C GLU A 342 -16.97 -26.25 -32.41
N TYR A 343 -16.62 -27.40 -33.01
CA TYR A 343 -16.41 -28.67 -32.31
C TYR A 343 -15.09 -29.31 -32.73
N TRP A 344 -14.39 -29.90 -31.76
CA TRP A 344 -13.15 -30.65 -31.97
C TRP A 344 -13.25 -32.03 -31.32
N ARG A 345 -12.93 -33.09 -32.06
CA ARG A 345 -13.16 -34.50 -31.66
C ARG A 345 -11.86 -35.31 -31.49
N ASP A 346 -10.77 -34.62 -31.16
CA ASP A 346 -9.46 -35.21 -30.92
C ASP A 346 -8.78 -34.45 -29.76
N VAL A 347 -7.62 -34.91 -29.30
CA VAL A 347 -6.83 -34.18 -28.30
C VAL A 347 -6.45 -32.79 -28.84
N PRO A 348 -6.36 -31.73 -28.00
CA PRO A 348 -6.14 -30.37 -28.48
C PRO A 348 -4.81 -30.19 -29.24
N VAL A 349 -3.75 -30.83 -28.75
CA VAL A 349 -2.43 -30.90 -29.40
C VAL A 349 -1.91 -32.33 -29.30
N LYS A 350 -1.60 -32.94 -30.44
CA LYS A 350 -1.10 -34.32 -30.50
C LYS A 350 0.31 -34.41 -29.90
N GLY A 351 0.50 -35.37 -28.99
CA GLY A 351 1.80 -35.63 -28.35
C GLY A 351 2.17 -34.65 -27.24
N GLU A 352 1.32 -33.66 -26.94
CA GLU A 352 1.57 -32.73 -25.83
C GLU A 352 1.05 -33.31 -24.52
N HIS A 353 1.81 -33.11 -23.45
CA HIS A 353 1.45 -33.62 -22.13
C HIS A 353 0.18 -32.90 -21.60
N PRO A 354 -0.83 -33.59 -21.04
CA PRO A 354 -2.06 -32.96 -20.59
C PRO A 354 -1.87 -31.83 -19.55
N ALA A 355 -0.90 -31.94 -18.64
CA ALA A 355 -0.54 -30.86 -17.70
C ALA A 355 -0.10 -29.56 -18.44
N VAL A 356 0.64 -29.68 -19.55
CA VAL A 356 1.05 -28.53 -20.38
C VAL A 356 -0.16 -27.87 -21.05
N ILE A 357 -1.15 -28.67 -21.46
CA ILE A 357 -2.43 -28.15 -21.95
C ILE A 357 -3.22 -27.43 -20.85
N GLY A 358 -3.10 -27.89 -19.60
CA GLY A 358 -3.65 -27.23 -18.42
C GLY A 358 -3.05 -25.83 -18.23
N ARG A 359 -1.71 -25.74 -18.27
CA ARG A 359 -0.98 -24.46 -18.26
C ARG A 359 -1.42 -23.55 -19.40
N LEU A 360 -1.54 -24.07 -20.62
CA LEU A 360 -2.06 -23.30 -21.76
C LEU A 360 -3.44 -22.69 -21.48
N CYS A 361 -4.37 -23.50 -20.96
CA CYS A 361 -5.74 -23.08 -20.70
C CYS A 361 -5.82 -22.01 -19.60
N ARG A 362 -4.92 -22.06 -18.61
CA ARG A 362 -4.90 -21.16 -17.45
C ARG A 362 -3.88 -20.03 -17.53
N PHE A 363 -3.35 -19.73 -18.72
CA PHE A 363 -2.32 -18.70 -18.90
C PHE A 363 -1.09 -18.95 -18.02
N ASP A 364 -0.47 -20.12 -18.20
CA ASP A 364 0.79 -20.55 -17.57
C ASP A 364 0.70 -20.78 -16.05
N LYS A 365 -0.45 -20.53 -15.43
CA LYS A 365 -0.66 -20.68 -13.99
C LYS A 365 -0.51 -22.13 -13.52
N GLN A 366 0.29 -22.30 -12.47
CA GLN A 366 0.49 -23.56 -11.78
C GLN A 366 -0.72 -23.90 -10.90
N GLU A 367 -1.17 -25.16 -10.95
CA GLU A 367 -2.18 -25.69 -10.04
C GLU A 367 -1.83 -27.13 -9.62
N ALA A 368 -2.32 -27.55 -8.46
CA ALA A 368 -2.18 -28.93 -7.98
C ALA A 368 -2.84 -29.95 -8.94
N SER A 369 -3.91 -29.52 -9.64
CA SER A 369 -4.61 -30.32 -10.65
C SER A 369 -3.71 -30.79 -11.81
N ASP A 370 -2.57 -30.12 -12.04
CA ASP A 370 -1.57 -30.57 -13.02
C ASP A 370 -1.02 -31.96 -12.67
N PHE A 371 -0.79 -32.22 -11.38
CA PHE A 371 -0.29 -33.51 -10.91
C PHE A 371 -1.37 -34.58 -11.06
N THR A 372 -2.62 -34.27 -10.67
CA THR A 372 -3.77 -35.16 -10.84
C THR A 372 -3.98 -35.57 -12.29
N VAL A 373 -3.95 -34.60 -13.21
CA VAL A 373 -4.06 -34.84 -14.67
C VAL A 373 -2.91 -35.71 -15.18
N THR A 374 -1.71 -35.57 -14.62
CA THR A 374 -0.55 -36.40 -14.94
C THR A 374 -0.75 -37.84 -14.49
N ILE A 375 -1.22 -38.06 -13.27
CA ILE A 375 -1.54 -39.41 -12.76
C ILE A 375 -2.65 -40.04 -13.60
N MET A 376 -3.68 -39.29 -13.97
CA MET A 376 -4.74 -39.77 -14.86
C MET A 376 -4.21 -40.15 -16.25
N ASN A 377 -3.29 -39.37 -16.80
CA ASN A 377 -2.64 -39.70 -18.07
C ASN A 377 -1.81 -41.00 -17.95
N LEU A 378 -1.04 -41.14 -16.87
CA LEU A 378 -0.25 -42.34 -16.58
C LEU A 378 -1.14 -43.59 -16.42
N VAL A 379 -2.29 -43.48 -15.77
CA VAL A 379 -3.27 -44.58 -15.67
C VAL A 379 -3.83 -44.93 -17.04
N ASN A 380 -4.20 -43.91 -17.84
CA ASN A 380 -4.69 -44.11 -19.20
C ASN A 380 -3.66 -44.74 -20.15
N GLU A 381 -2.38 -44.45 -19.94
CA GLU A 381 -1.28 -45.04 -20.69
C GLU A 381 -0.88 -46.44 -20.21
N GLY A 382 -1.46 -46.92 -19.09
CA GLY A 382 -1.18 -48.23 -18.49
C GLY A 382 0.09 -48.27 -17.65
N ALA A 383 0.61 -47.12 -17.23
CA ALA A 383 1.75 -47.00 -16.32
C ALA A 383 1.37 -47.26 -14.85
N LEU A 384 0.11 -46.95 -14.51
CA LEU A 384 -0.44 -47.04 -13.17
C LEU A 384 -1.78 -47.76 -13.17
N LEU A 385 -2.04 -48.51 -12.11
CA LEU A 385 -3.33 -49.10 -11.81
C LEU A 385 -3.90 -48.44 -10.55
N ILE A 386 -5.17 -48.07 -10.59
CA ILE A 386 -5.92 -47.59 -9.43
C ILE A 386 -6.77 -48.74 -8.91
N ASN A 387 -6.61 -49.07 -7.63
CA ASN A 387 -7.37 -50.12 -6.98
C ASN A 387 -8.02 -49.60 -5.69
N LYS A 388 -9.12 -50.23 -5.26
CA LYS A 388 -9.77 -50.00 -3.97
C LYS A 388 -9.33 -51.08 -2.98
N GLY A 389 -9.16 -50.70 -1.72
CA GLY A 389 -8.90 -51.67 -0.66
C GLY A 389 -9.16 -51.09 0.71
N THR A 390 -8.97 -51.92 1.74
CA THR A 390 -9.17 -51.52 3.14
C THR A 390 -7.92 -51.79 3.95
N TYR A 391 -7.59 -50.90 4.87
CA TYR A 391 -6.51 -51.11 5.84
C TYR A 391 -6.96 -50.73 7.27
N PRO A 392 -6.38 -51.38 8.31
CA PRO A 392 -6.71 -51.05 9.69
C PRO A 392 -6.08 -49.71 10.10
N SER A 393 -6.88 -48.83 10.70
CA SER A 393 -6.41 -47.57 11.33
C SER A 393 -6.98 -47.48 12.75
N GLY A 394 -6.17 -47.87 13.74
CA GLY A 394 -6.62 -48.00 15.14
C GLY A 394 -7.75 -49.03 15.27
N LYS A 395 -8.90 -48.62 15.82
CA LYS A 395 -10.10 -49.47 15.99
C LYS A 395 -11.04 -49.46 14.77
N LYS A 396 -10.72 -48.72 13.71
CA LYS A 396 -11.57 -48.57 12.52
C LYS A 396 -10.90 -49.22 11.31
N VAL A 397 -11.72 -49.81 10.42
CA VAL A 397 -11.30 -50.22 9.08
C VAL A 397 -11.58 -49.04 8.15
N VAL A 398 -10.55 -48.58 7.44
CA VAL A 398 -10.64 -47.46 6.51
C VAL A 398 -10.62 -48.02 5.09
N GLU A 399 -11.59 -47.60 4.27
CA GLU A 399 -11.60 -47.82 2.83
C GLU A 399 -10.83 -46.69 2.16
N ASP A 400 -9.90 -47.00 1.24
CA ASP A 400 -9.07 -46.03 0.53
C ASP A 400 -8.68 -46.56 -0.87
N TYR A 401 -8.13 -45.68 -1.70
CA TYR A 401 -7.51 -46.03 -2.97
C TYR A 401 -6.00 -46.27 -2.79
N TYR A 402 -5.46 -47.17 -3.59
CA TYR A 402 -4.01 -47.34 -3.74
C TYR A 402 -3.61 -47.39 -5.21
N LEU A 403 -2.43 -46.86 -5.50
CA LEU A 403 -1.80 -46.87 -6.81
C LEU A 403 -0.80 -48.01 -6.89
N THR A 404 -0.77 -48.72 -8.02
CA THR A 404 0.23 -49.76 -8.30
C THR A 404 1.01 -49.41 -9.56
N ARG A 405 2.34 -49.44 -9.48
CA ARG A 405 3.25 -49.22 -10.61
C ARG A 405 3.29 -50.45 -11.52
N VAL A 406 3.28 -50.23 -12.83
CA VAL A 406 3.47 -51.27 -13.84
C VAL A 406 4.93 -51.28 -14.29
N ASP A 407 5.70 -52.29 -13.87
CA ASP A 407 7.16 -52.33 -14.06
C ASP A 407 7.62 -52.35 -15.52
N SER A 408 6.77 -52.82 -16.44
CA SER A 408 7.07 -52.87 -17.88
C SER A 408 6.89 -51.53 -18.60
N TYR A 409 6.34 -50.51 -17.93
CA TYR A 409 6.11 -49.20 -18.52
C TYR A 409 7.38 -48.36 -18.55
N ILE A 410 7.67 -47.76 -19.71
CA ILE A 410 8.78 -46.81 -19.90
C ILE A 410 8.20 -45.40 -19.98
N PRO A 411 8.54 -44.49 -19.05
CA PRO A 411 8.08 -43.11 -19.08
C PRO A 411 8.45 -42.42 -20.40
N LYS A 412 7.47 -41.78 -21.04
CA LYS A 412 7.65 -41.10 -22.34
C LYS A 412 8.12 -39.67 -22.19
N THR A 413 7.80 -39.04 -21.07
CA THR A 413 8.19 -37.66 -20.77
C THR A 413 8.92 -37.57 -19.43
N GLU A 414 9.68 -36.49 -19.26
CA GLU A 414 10.37 -36.19 -18.02
C GLU A 414 9.39 -35.87 -16.87
N ILE A 415 8.23 -35.27 -17.22
CA ILE A 415 7.10 -35.04 -16.30
C ILE A 415 6.61 -36.37 -15.71
N ASP A 416 6.39 -37.37 -16.56
CA ASP A 416 5.95 -38.71 -16.16
C ASP A 416 7.00 -39.41 -15.29
N ARG A 417 8.28 -39.31 -15.68
CA ARG A 417 9.39 -39.93 -14.97
C ARG A 417 9.51 -39.40 -13.55
N LYS A 418 9.48 -38.07 -13.37
CA LYS A 418 9.59 -37.44 -12.05
C LYS A 418 8.32 -37.66 -11.21
N ALA A 419 7.13 -37.68 -11.81
CA ALA A 419 5.90 -38.04 -11.10
C ALA A 419 5.96 -39.48 -10.51
N LEU A 420 6.44 -40.44 -11.31
CA LEU A 420 6.61 -41.83 -10.86
C LEU A 420 7.70 -41.96 -9.78
N SER A 421 8.79 -41.20 -9.89
CA SER A 421 9.84 -41.12 -8.85
C SER A 421 9.27 -40.65 -7.51
N ILE A 422 8.55 -39.53 -7.51
CA ILE A 422 7.95 -38.96 -6.29
C ILE A 422 7.00 -39.98 -5.64
N LEU A 423 6.15 -40.60 -6.45
CA LEU A 423 5.19 -41.58 -5.94
C LEU A 423 5.86 -42.85 -5.39
N PHE A 424 6.74 -43.49 -6.14
CA PHE A 424 7.19 -44.84 -5.80
C PHE A 424 8.59 -44.91 -5.19
N ASP A 425 9.49 -44.03 -5.60
CA ASP A 425 10.86 -44.04 -5.10
C ASP A 425 10.92 -43.26 -3.77
N ASP A 426 10.27 -42.09 -3.71
CA ASP A 426 10.30 -41.20 -2.54
C ASP A 426 9.20 -41.56 -1.51
N ILE A 427 7.91 -41.50 -1.89
CA ILE A 427 6.79 -41.76 -0.96
C ILE A 427 6.66 -43.25 -0.62
N ALA A 428 6.68 -44.14 -1.62
CA ALA A 428 6.51 -45.58 -1.39
C ALA A 428 7.81 -46.29 -0.95
N LYS A 429 8.95 -45.59 -0.91
CA LYS A 429 10.27 -46.10 -0.55
C LYS A 429 10.67 -47.35 -1.35
N GLY A 430 10.44 -47.31 -2.66
CA GLY A 430 10.76 -48.38 -3.60
C GLY A 430 9.74 -49.52 -3.66
N LYS A 431 8.59 -49.42 -2.99
CA LYS A 431 7.50 -50.40 -3.12
C LYS A 431 6.70 -50.16 -4.40
N ASN A 432 6.18 -51.23 -5.00
CA ASN A 432 5.36 -51.14 -6.22
C ASN A 432 3.91 -50.66 -5.99
N ALA A 433 3.50 -50.43 -4.74
CA ALA A 433 2.17 -49.93 -4.40
C ALA A 433 2.21 -48.92 -3.25
N LEU A 434 1.33 -47.90 -3.32
CA LEU A 434 1.19 -46.86 -2.30
C LEU A 434 -0.28 -46.48 -2.09
N TRP A 435 -0.67 -46.20 -0.84
CA TRP A 435 -2.01 -45.69 -0.49
C TRP A 435 -2.06 -44.18 -0.63
N LEU A 436 -3.23 -43.60 -0.94
CA LEU A 436 -3.37 -42.15 -1.01
C LEU A 436 -3.08 -41.49 0.35
N ALA A 437 -3.49 -42.13 1.44
CA ALA A 437 -3.13 -41.70 2.79
C ALA A 437 -1.60 -41.62 3.02
N SER A 438 -0.79 -42.42 2.32
CA SER A 438 0.68 -42.37 2.43
C SER A 438 1.26 -41.08 1.84
N ILE A 439 0.63 -40.50 0.81
CA ILE A 439 1.04 -39.21 0.24
C ILE A 439 0.89 -38.11 1.29
N LYS A 440 -0.27 -38.09 1.96
CA LYS A 440 -0.57 -37.14 3.03
C LYS A 440 0.37 -37.29 4.23
N GLN A 441 0.61 -38.52 4.65
CA GLN A 441 1.50 -38.80 5.77
C GLN A 441 2.95 -38.39 5.44
N TYR A 442 3.43 -38.70 4.24
CA TYR A 442 4.78 -38.31 3.80
C TYR A 442 4.98 -36.79 3.79
N ALA A 443 4.01 -36.03 3.25
CA ALA A 443 4.09 -34.57 3.21
C ALA A 443 4.07 -33.93 4.60
N LYS A 444 3.34 -34.53 5.56
CA LYS A 444 3.33 -34.10 6.95
C LYS A 444 4.67 -34.38 7.66
N ASP A 445 5.25 -35.53 7.39
CA ASP A 445 6.49 -35.97 8.04
C ASP A 445 7.74 -35.32 7.41
N ASN A 446 7.70 -34.98 6.11
CA ASN A 446 8.82 -34.42 5.34
C ASN A 446 8.37 -33.19 4.52
N PRO A 447 7.92 -32.10 5.17
CA PRO A 447 7.32 -30.95 4.48
C PRO A 447 8.28 -30.26 3.50
N THR A 448 9.55 -30.12 3.86
CA THR A 448 10.57 -29.50 3.00
C THR A 448 10.84 -30.32 1.75
N ASP A 449 11.03 -31.63 1.92
CA ASP A 449 11.39 -32.54 0.82
C ASP A 449 10.22 -32.69 -0.15
N PHE A 450 9.01 -32.87 0.38
CA PHE A 450 7.80 -32.93 -0.44
C PHE A 450 7.56 -31.64 -1.23
N SER A 451 7.75 -30.48 -0.61
CA SER A 451 7.63 -29.18 -1.31
C SER A 451 8.68 -29.06 -2.42
N ALA A 452 9.94 -29.41 -2.14
CA ALA A 452 11.02 -29.35 -3.12
C ALA A 452 10.81 -30.32 -4.29
N ASP A 453 10.29 -31.53 -4.03
CA ASP A 453 9.97 -32.50 -5.07
C ASP A 453 8.82 -32.04 -5.96
N MET A 454 7.76 -31.50 -5.36
CA MET A 454 6.63 -30.92 -6.11
C MET A 454 7.05 -29.70 -6.92
N GLU A 455 7.91 -28.83 -6.40
CA GLU A 455 8.49 -27.70 -7.14
C GLU A 455 9.34 -28.19 -8.32
N THR A 456 10.26 -29.13 -8.07
CA THR A 456 11.11 -29.72 -9.12
C THR A 456 10.27 -30.38 -10.22
N TRP A 457 9.16 -31.01 -9.85
CA TRP A 457 8.22 -31.58 -10.81
C TRP A 457 7.47 -30.50 -11.60
N GLN A 458 6.98 -29.45 -10.94
CA GLN A 458 6.35 -28.30 -11.62
C GLN A 458 7.31 -27.57 -12.57
N ASP A 459 8.61 -27.57 -12.27
CA ASP A 459 9.64 -27.04 -13.15
C ASP A 459 9.75 -27.83 -14.45
N GLN A 460 9.56 -29.16 -14.43
CA GLN A 460 9.52 -29.97 -15.66
C GLN A 460 8.30 -29.61 -16.52
N VAL A 461 7.14 -29.40 -15.90
CA VAL A 461 5.93 -28.93 -16.59
C VAL A 461 6.17 -27.55 -17.21
N THR A 462 6.83 -26.65 -16.47
CA THR A 462 7.19 -25.31 -16.92
C THR A 462 8.16 -25.36 -18.10
N ALA A 463 9.22 -26.16 -18.00
CA ALA A 463 10.22 -26.35 -19.06
C ALA A 463 9.58 -26.86 -20.36
N GLN A 464 8.69 -27.86 -20.27
CA GLN A 464 7.98 -28.37 -21.44
C GLN A 464 6.97 -27.34 -22.00
N THR A 465 6.30 -26.58 -21.15
CA THR A 465 5.40 -25.48 -21.57
C THR A 465 6.15 -24.39 -22.34
N MET A 466 7.35 -24.04 -21.89
CA MET A 466 8.24 -23.09 -22.56
C MET A 466 8.73 -23.64 -23.92
N GLN A 467 9.13 -24.91 -24.00
CA GLN A 467 9.48 -25.56 -25.27
C GLN A 467 8.31 -25.57 -26.26
N GLY A 468 7.08 -25.67 -25.74
CA GLY A 468 5.84 -25.60 -26.50
C GLY A 468 5.61 -24.27 -27.23
N ASN A 469 6.27 -23.16 -26.83
CA ASN A 469 6.14 -21.82 -27.42
C ASN A 469 4.69 -21.34 -27.55
N TYR A 470 3.88 -21.57 -26.51
CA TYR A 470 2.47 -21.21 -26.51
C TYR A 470 2.18 -19.77 -26.08
N PHE A 471 3.14 -19.09 -25.44
CA PHE A 471 3.03 -17.71 -24.96
C PHE A 471 4.10 -16.82 -25.61
N GLU A 472 3.78 -15.55 -25.85
CA GLU A 472 4.74 -14.63 -26.46
C GLU A 472 5.73 -14.04 -25.44
N ASP A 473 7.02 -14.30 -25.62
CA ASP A 473 8.10 -13.76 -24.77
C ASP A 473 8.12 -12.23 -24.71
N TYR A 474 7.87 -11.56 -25.85
CA TYR A 474 7.86 -10.09 -25.90
C TYR A 474 6.70 -9.47 -25.09
N SER A 475 5.59 -10.19 -24.94
CA SER A 475 4.44 -9.73 -24.16
C SER A 475 4.78 -9.68 -22.66
N LYS A 476 5.60 -10.63 -22.17
CA LYS A 476 6.13 -10.65 -20.79
C LYS A 476 7.07 -9.45 -20.55
N ASP A 477 7.99 -9.16 -21.47
CA ASP A 477 8.86 -7.95 -21.37
C ASP A 477 8.02 -6.65 -21.31
N LYS A 478 6.98 -6.56 -22.14
CA LYS A 478 6.08 -5.40 -22.13
C LYS A 478 5.29 -5.28 -20.84
N LYS A 479 4.81 -6.38 -20.27
CA LYS A 479 4.20 -6.41 -18.93
C LYS A 479 5.13 -5.81 -17.88
N PHE A 480 6.38 -6.27 -17.80
CA PHE A 480 7.35 -5.74 -16.84
C PHE A 480 7.63 -4.25 -17.04
N LYS A 481 7.75 -3.79 -18.29
CA LYS A 481 7.90 -2.36 -18.60
C LYS A 481 6.68 -1.54 -18.16
N THR A 482 5.46 -2.05 -18.35
CA THR A 482 4.25 -1.38 -17.86
C THR A 482 4.15 -1.34 -16.34
N ILE A 483 4.59 -2.41 -15.65
CA ILE A 483 4.69 -2.41 -14.18
C ILE A 483 5.73 -1.39 -13.71
N GLY A 484 6.91 -1.35 -14.35
CA GLY A 484 7.95 -0.37 -14.07
C GLY A 484 7.46 1.07 -14.27
N LEU A 485 6.67 1.34 -15.31
CA LEU A 485 6.03 2.64 -15.50
C LEU A 485 5.05 2.99 -14.37
N ALA A 486 4.23 2.04 -13.93
CA ALA A 486 3.30 2.26 -12.82
C ALA A 486 4.03 2.60 -11.51
N LEU A 487 5.11 1.87 -11.18
CA LEU A 487 5.94 2.15 -10.01
C LEU A 487 6.70 3.48 -10.15
N GLY A 488 7.22 3.76 -11.34
CA GLY A 488 7.90 5.02 -11.64
C GLY A 488 6.99 6.24 -11.49
N LEU A 489 5.71 6.13 -11.89
CA LEU A 489 4.72 7.19 -11.69
C LEU A 489 4.42 7.43 -10.20
N LEU A 490 4.30 6.36 -9.40
CA LEU A 490 4.09 6.51 -7.96
C LEU A 490 5.27 7.22 -7.29
N LEU A 491 6.49 6.78 -7.60
CA LEU A 491 7.70 7.38 -7.07
C LEU A 491 7.84 8.85 -7.51
N LEU A 492 7.57 9.15 -8.78
CA LEU A 492 7.56 10.51 -9.29
C LEU A 492 6.54 11.38 -8.57
N GLY A 493 5.30 10.90 -8.43
CA GLY A 493 4.24 11.63 -7.72
C GLY A 493 4.59 11.90 -6.25
N PHE A 494 5.20 10.92 -5.57
CA PHE A 494 5.67 11.07 -4.20
C PHE A 494 6.77 12.14 -4.10
N VAL A 495 7.79 12.07 -4.94
CA VAL A 495 8.88 13.05 -4.97
C VAL A 495 8.36 14.46 -5.28
N LEU A 496 7.47 14.60 -6.27
CA LEU A 496 6.87 15.90 -6.60
C LEU A 496 6.01 16.44 -5.46
N SER A 497 5.28 15.57 -4.76
CA SER A 497 4.48 15.94 -3.59
C SER A 497 5.36 16.42 -2.43
N CYS A 498 6.51 15.79 -2.18
CA CYS A 498 7.45 16.25 -1.14
C CYS A 498 8.11 17.58 -1.52
N ILE A 499 8.56 17.73 -2.76
CA ILE A 499 9.26 18.96 -3.22
C ILE A 499 8.33 20.17 -3.24
N SER A 500 7.07 19.98 -3.64
CA SER A 500 6.08 21.07 -3.68
C SER A 500 5.33 21.27 -2.37
N GLU A 501 5.57 20.38 -1.40
CA GLU A 501 4.80 20.27 -0.16
C GLU A 501 3.29 20.11 -0.39
N ASN A 502 2.86 19.77 -1.62
CA ASN A 502 1.46 19.69 -2.01
C ASN A 502 0.99 18.23 -2.16
N PRO A 503 0.26 17.68 -1.17
CA PRO A 503 -0.23 16.31 -1.22
C PRO A 503 -1.24 16.06 -2.34
N LEU A 504 -1.83 17.09 -2.95
CA LEU A 504 -2.74 16.88 -4.09
C LEU A 504 -2.00 16.46 -5.36
N VAL A 505 -0.70 16.75 -5.47
CA VAL A 505 0.11 16.42 -6.65
C VAL A 505 0.27 14.90 -6.84
N ILE A 506 0.25 14.11 -5.75
CA ILE A 506 0.40 12.65 -5.84
C ILE A 506 -0.88 11.95 -6.33
N ALA A 507 -2.05 12.54 -6.10
CA ALA A 507 -3.34 11.92 -6.40
C ALA A 507 -3.48 11.45 -7.87
N PRO A 508 -3.20 12.28 -8.90
CA PRO A 508 -3.27 11.83 -10.30
C PRO A 508 -2.24 10.74 -10.62
N CYS A 509 -1.08 10.71 -9.96
CA CYS A 509 -0.06 9.68 -10.15
C CYS A 509 -0.50 8.32 -9.57
N ILE A 510 -1.16 8.33 -8.40
CA ILE A 510 -1.74 7.11 -7.80
C ILE A 510 -2.80 6.53 -8.71
N ILE A 511 -3.76 7.35 -9.15
CA ILE A 511 -4.85 6.89 -10.03
C ILE A 511 -4.28 6.30 -11.32
N ALA A 512 -3.33 6.98 -11.96
CA ALA A 512 -2.70 6.49 -13.18
C ALA A 512 -1.92 5.19 -12.94
N SER A 513 -1.18 5.09 -11.83
CA SER A 513 -0.44 3.87 -11.50
C SER A 513 -1.35 2.67 -11.31
N VAL A 514 -2.48 2.83 -10.63
CA VAL A 514 -3.49 1.76 -10.48
C VAL A 514 -4.03 1.34 -11.85
N VAL A 515 -4.41 2.30 -12.70
CA VAL A 515 -4.93 2.00 -14.05
C VAL A 515 -3.88 1.26 -14.90
N VAL A 516 -2.64 1.76 -14.94
CA VAL A 516 -1.54 1.14 -15.69
C VAL A 516 -1.19 -0.24 -15.11
N GLY A 517 -1.20 -0.38 -13.79
CA GLY A 517 -0.96 -1.64 -13.09
C GLY A 517 -2.02 -2.69 -13.40
N VAL A 518 -3.31 -2.31 -13.40
CA VAL A 518 -4.40 -3.21 -13.79
C VAL A 518 -4.26 -3.64 -15.26
N LEU A 519 -3.95 -2.72 -16.17
CA LEU A 519 -3.71 -3.05 -17.58
C LEU A 519 -2.53 -4.02 -17.76
N SER A 520 -1.46 -3.87 -16.96
CA SER A 520 -0.30 -4.75 -17.02
C SER A 520 -0.64 -6.22 -16.75
N ARG A 521 -1.69 -6.49 -15.95
CA ARG A 521 -2.16 -7.85 -15.65
C ARG A 521 -2.68 -8.59 -16.88
N PHE A 522 -3.15 -7.84 -17.88
CA PHE A 522 -3.72 -8.38 -19.12
C PHE A 522 -2.76 -8.29 -20.31
N MET A 523 -1.48 -7.99 -20.07
CA MET A 523 -0.48 -7.83 -21.13
C MET A 523 0.08 -9.15 -21.68
N GLU A 524 -0.02 -10.25 -20.92
CA GLU A 524 0.43 -11.55 -21.41
C GLU A 524 -0.56 -12.11 -22.42
N ARG A 525 -0.04 -12.54 -23.57
CA ARG A 525 -0.86 -13.14 -24.64
C ARG A 525 -0.28 -14.45 -25.16
N ARG A 526 -1.15 -15.30 -25.70
CA ARG A 526 -0.74 -16.53 -26.38
C ARG A 526 -0.16 -16.22 -27.77
N THR A 527 0.77 -17.06 -28.23
CA THR A 527 1.19 -17.08 -29.63
C THR A 527 0.04 -17.55 -30.53
N GLN A 528 0.14 -17.40 -31.85
CA GLN A 528 -0.87 -17.96 -32.76
C GLN A 528 -1.09 -19.47 -32.52
N LYS A 529 0.00 -20.22 -32.32
CA LYS A 529 -0.04 -21.65 -31.96
C LYS A 529 -0.80 -21.88 -30.66
N GLY A 530 -0.55 -21.06 -29.63
CA GLY A 530 -1.26 -21.13 -28.35
C GLY A 530 -2.74 -20.75 -28.45
N ALA A 531 -3.08 -19.72 -29.22
CA ALA A 531 -4.45 -19.31 -29.47
C ALA A 531 -5.26 -20.41 -30.18
N ASP A 532 -4.67 -21.06 -31.19
CA ASP A 532 -5.31 -22.17 -31.91
C ASP A 532 -5.47 -23.41 -31.02
N ALA A 533 -4.45 -23.76 -30.24
CA ALA A 533 -4.51 -24.86 -29.29
C ALA A 533 -5.55 -24.60 -28.19
N TYR A 534 -5.67 -23.37 -27.69
CA TYR A 534 -6.70 -22.97 -26.74
C TYR A 534 -8.10 -23.01 -27.36
N ALA A 535 -8.25 -22.59 -28.63
CA ALA A 535 -9.52 -22.69 -29.35
C ALA A 535 -9.96 -24.15 -29.52
N ARG A 536 -9.03 -25.07 -29.82
CA ARG A 536 -9.31 -26.52 -29.84
C ARG A 536 -9.68 -27.06 -28.47
N CYS A 537 -9.08 -26.58 -27.38
CA CYS A 537 -9.49 -26.94 -26.02
C CYS A 537 -10.95 -26.53 -25.76
N LYS A 538 -11.33 -25.31 -26.16
CA LYS A 538 -12.70 -24.81 -26.02
C LYS A 538 -13.69 -25.61 -26.87
N ALA A 539 -13.34 -25.92 -28.11
CA ALA A 539 -14.17 -26.72 -29.02
C ALA A 539 -14.29 -28.19 -28.58
N LEU A 540 -13.24 -28.78 -28.02
CA LEU A 540 -13.28 -30.11 -27.41
C LEU A 540 -14.16 -30.12 -26.16
N LYS A 541 -14.00 -29.14 -25.27
CA LYS A 541 -14.87 -28.96 -24.10
C LYS A 541 -16.33 -28.89 -24.52
N LYS A 542 -16.63 -28.11 -25.57
CA LYS A 542 -18.00 -27.97 -26.09
C LYS A 542 -18.53 -29.29 -26.67
N TRP A 543 -17.74 -30.00 -27.46
CA TRP A 543 -18.14 -31.29 -28.02
C TRP A 543 -18.42 -32.32 -26.92
N LEU A 544 -17.54 -32.40 -25.92
CA LEU A 544 -17.70 -33.28 -24.77
C LEU A 544 -18.98 -33.00 -23.98
N THR A 545 -19.48 -31.76 -23.96
CA THR A 545 -20.73 -31.43 -23.25
C THR A 545 -21.99 -31.55 -24.08
N ASP A 546 -21.87 -31.57 -25.41
CA ASP A 546 -23.01 -31.43 -26.33
C ASP A 546 -23.23 -32.66 -27.23
N PHE A 547 -22.34 -33.67 -27.21
CA PHE A 547 -22.40 -34.81 -28.15
C PHE A 547 -23.73 -35.57 -28.13
N SER A 548 -24.40 -35.63 -26.98
CA SER A 548 -25.72 -36.26 -26.85
C SER A 548 -26.84 -35.52 -27.60
N ALA A 549 -26.71 -34.19 -27.73
CA ALA A 549 -27.64 -33.35 -28.48
C ALA A 549 -27.35 -33.34 -29.99
N LEU A 550 -26.12 -33.66 -30.38
CA LEU A 550 -25.70 -33.72 -31.79
C LEU A 550 -26.14 -35.01 -32.51
N ASN A 551 -26.76 -35.98 -31.81
CA ASN A 551 -27.08 -37.32 -32.31
C ASN A 551 -25.87 -38.05 -32.95
N GLU A 552 -24.64 -37.59 -32.66
CA GLU A 552 -23.43 -38.25 -33.07
C GLU A 552 -23.23 -39.44 -32.13
N ARG A 553 -23.20 -40.67 -32.67
CA ARG A 553 -22.82 -41.84 -31.86
C ARG A 553 -21.31 -41.76 -31.63
N PRO A 554 -20.83 -41.50 -30.40
CA PRO A 554 -19.40 -41.42 -30.15
C PRO A 554 -18.72 -42.77 -30.41
N VAL A 555 -17.40 -42.74 -30.55
CA VAL A 555 -16.60 -43.97 -30.65
C VAL A 555 -16.86 -44.88 -29.45
N LEU A 556 -17.07 -46.17 -29.71
CA LEU A 556 -17.30 -47.19 -28.67
C LEU A 556 -15.98 -47.68 -28.01
N ASP A 557 -14.84 -47.11 -28.40
CA ASP A 557 -13.53 -47.50 -27.88
C ASP A 557 -13.30 -46.91 -26.47
N ILE A 558 -13.26 -47.81 -25.48
CA ILE A 558 -13.00 -47.54 -24.06
C ILE A 558 -11.67 -46.78 -23.86
N LYS A 559 -10.65 -47.05 -24.69
CA LYS A 559 -9.33 -46.42 -24.59
C LYS A 559 -9.33 -44.99 -25.09
N VAL A 560 -10.18 -44.68 -26.07
CA VAL A 560 -10.34 -43.30 -26.57
C VAL A 560 -11.06 -42.44 -25.53
N TRP A 561 -12.09 -42.99 -24.87
CA TRP A 561 -12.78 -42.31 -23.78
C TRP A 561 -11.88 -42.05 -22.57
N GLY A 562 -10.95 -42.94 -22.25
CA GLY A 562 -9.94 -42.67 -21.24
C GLY A 562 -9.18 -41.36 -21.49
N LYS A 563 -8.71 -41.13 -22.72
CA LYS A 563 -8.05 -39.86 -23.09
C LYS A 563 -8.97 -38.67 -22.96
N PHE A 564 -10.23 -38.78 -23.39
CA PHE A 564 -11.18 -37.66 -23.27
C PHE A 564 -11.54 -37.34 -21.83
N MET A 565 -11.58 -38.32 -20.94
CA MET A 565 -11.84 -38.11 -19.52
C MET A 565 -10.70 -37.35 -18.82
N VAL A 566 -9.44 -37.53 -19.26
CA VAL A 566 -8.32 -36.70 -18.81
C VAL A 566 -8.57 -35.22 -19.10
N TYR A 567 -8.99 -34.89 -20.32
CA TYR A 567 -9.29 -33.52 -20.71
C TYR A 567 -10.62 -33.01 -20.12
N ALA A 568 -11.62 -33.88 -19.94
CA ALA A 568 -12.89 -33.51 -19.32
C ALA A 568 -12.69 -33.05 -17.86
N TYR A 569 -11.82 -33.74 -17.10
CA TYR A 569 -11.41 -33.30 -15.78
C TYR A 569 -10.63 -31.97 -15.84
N LEU A 570 -9.64 -31.86 -16.73
CA LEU A 570 -8.86 -30.64 -16.92
C LEU A 570 -9.73 -29.41 -17.27
N PHE A 571 -10.85 -29.61 -17.98
CA PHE A 571 -11.81 -28.57 -18.32
C PHE A 571 -12.90 -28.33 -17.27
N GLY A 572 -12.95 -29.14 -16.20
CA GLY A 572 -13.96 -29.10 -15.15
C GLY A 572 -15.35 -29.54 -15.60
N VAL A 573 -15.44 -30.49 -16.54
CA VAL A 573 -16.73 -31.01 -17.09
C VAL A 573 -16.88 -32.52 -16.99
N ALA A 574 -15.96 -33.23 -16.32
CA ALA A 574 -15.97 -34.69 -16.20
C ALA A 574 -17.34 -35.27 -15.79
N ASP A 575 -17.97 -34.74 -14.75
CA ASP A 575 -19.28 -35.22 -14.26
C ASP A 575 -20.38 -35.10 -15.31
N LYS A 576 -20.41 -33.97 -16.02
CA LYS A 576 -21.39 -33.72 -17.08
C LYS A 576 -21.17 -34.69 -18.24
N VAL A 577 -19.92 -34.90 -18.65
CA VAL A 577 -19.55 -35.85 -19.71
C VAL A 577 -19.99 -37.27 -19.34
N MET A 578 -19.71 -37.71 -18.10
CA MET A 578 -20.10 -39.04 -17.63
C MET A 578 -21.62 -39.25 -17.60
N LYS A 579 -22.37 -38.22 -17.21
CA LYS A 579 -23.84 -38.26 -17.20
C LYS A 579 -24.41 -38.40 -18.61
N GLU A 580 -23.91 -37.62 -19.57
CA GLU A 580 -24.33 -37.68 -20.97
C GLU A 580 -23.88 -38.98 -21.65
N LEU A 581 -22.70 -39.50 -21.31
CA LEU A 581 -22.18 -40.75 -21.84
C LEU A 581 -23.05 -41.95 -21.41
N ARG A 582 -23.45 -42.00 -20.13
CA ARG A 582 -24.38 -43.02 -19.61
C ARG A 582 -25.73 -43.01 -20.31
N LYS A 583 -26.25 -41.82 -20.62
CA LYS A 583 -27.51 -41.66 -21.33
C LYS A 583 -27.42 -42.11 -22.78
N THR A 584 -26.31 -41.80 -23.45
CA THR A 584 -26.17 -41.96 -24.90
C THR A 584 -25.66 -43.35 -25.29
N ILE A 585 -24.80 -43.96 -24.48
CA ILE A 585 -24.25 -45.29 -24.70
C ILE A 585 -24.32 -46.10 -23.40
N PRO A 586 -25.51 -46.58 -23.00
CA PRO A 586 -25.64 -47.44 -21.81
C PRO A 586 -24.87 -48.77 -21.96
N GLU A 587 -24.66 -49.22 -23.21
CA GLU A 587 -23.90 -50.43 -23.56
C GLU A 587 -22.45 -50.43 -23.04
N LEU A 588 -21.81 -49.25 -22.99
CA LEU A 588 -20.46 -49.08 -22.43
C LEU A 588 -20.40 -49.34 -20.92
N PHE A 589 -21.55 -49.32 -20.24
CA PHE A 589 -21.67 -49.51 -18.80
C PHE A 589 -22.30 -50.87 -18.44
N SER A 590 -22.93 -51.56 -19.40
CA SER A 590 -23.62 -52.83 -19.21
C SER A 590 -22.78 -54.06 -19.55
N ALA A 591 -21.69 -53.92 -20.30
CA ALA A 591 -20.78 -55.02 -20.66
C ALA A 591 -20.06 -55.65 -19.44
N ASP A 592 -20.10 -54.98 -18.29
CA ASP A 592 -19.44 -55.42 -17.06
C ASP A 592 -20.30 -56.35 -16.19
N GLU A 593 -21.64 -56.33 -16.25
CA GLU A 593 -22.46 -57.13 -15.32
C GLU A 593 -22.23 -58.66 -15.44
N GLN A 594 -21.85 -59.14 -16.63
CA GLN A 594 -21.51 -60.56 -16.87
C GLN A 594 -20.00 -60.87 -16.73
N MET A 595 -19.11 -59.88 -16.82
CA MET A 595 -17.64 -60.05 -16.70
C MET A 595 -17.13 -59.82 -15.26
N MET A 596 -17.89 -59.08 -14.44
CA MET A 596 -17.58 -58.76 -13.03
C MET A 596 -17.55 -59.97 -12.09
N GLY A 597 -18.05 -61.13 -12.53
CA GLY A 597 -18.02 -62.37 -11.75
C GLY A 597 -16.73 -63.19 -11.87
N GLN A 598 -15.83 -62.87 -12.80
CA GLN A 598 -14.71 -63.79 -13.17
C GLN A 598 -13.31 -63.15 -13.20
N SER A 599 -13.15 -61.82 -13.10
CA SER A 599 -11.81 -61.21 -12.97
C SER A 599 -11.84 -59.81 -12.31
N PRO A 600 -11.16 -59.57 -11.18
CA PRO A 600 -11.08 -58.27 -10.51
C PRO A 600 -10.33 -57.15 -11.26
N TYR A 601 -9.82 -57.41 -12.48
CA TYR A 601 -8.74 -56.62 -13.08
C TYR A 601 -9.12 -55.79 -14.32
N TYR A 602 -10.40 -55.69 -14.69
CA TYR A 602 -10.79 -54.98 -15.92
C TYR A 602 -11.98 -54.03 -15.75
N VAL A 603 -11.89 -53.12 -14.77
CA VAL A 603 -12.78 -51.95 -14.73
C VAL A 603 -12.09 -50.82 -15.49
N PRO A 604 -12.67 -50.27 -16.58
CA PRO A 604 -12.16 -49.06 -17.20
C PRO A 604 -11.92 -47.99 -16.13
N TRP A 605 -10.67 -47.55 -15.98
CA TRP A 605 -10.25 -46.68 -14.88
C TRP A 605 -11.09 -45.40 -14.75
N TRP A 606 -11.64 -44.92 -15.87
CA TRP A 606 -12.51 -43.74 -15.92
C TRP A 606 -13.95 -43.96 -15.41
N LEU A 607 -14.34 -45.19 -15.05
CA LEU A 607 -15.59 -45.45 -14.33
C LEU A 607 -15.48 -45.08 -12.84
N LEU A 608 -14.26 -44.94 -12.30
CA LEU A 608 -13.99 -44.52 -10.93
C LEU A 608 -14.29 -43.03 -10.67
N TYR A 609 -14.75 -42.28 -11.69
CA TYR A 609 -15.18 -40.87 -11.62
C TYR A 609 -16.60 -40.66 -11.11
N THR A 610 -17.42 -41.71 -11.03
CA THR A 610 -18.81 -41.54 -10.54
C THR A 610 -19.12 -42.59 -9.49
N ASN A 611 -19.76 -42.18 -8.39
CA ASN A 611 -20.30 -43.04 -7.34
C ASN A 611 -21.44 -43.99 -7.81
N ALA A 612 -21.66 -44.09 -9.12
CA ALA A 612 -22.83 -44.74 -9.69
C ALA A 612 -22.85 -46.27 -9.58
N TYR A 613 -21.75 -46.90 -9.15
CA TYR A 613 -21.69 -48.35 -8.95
C TYR A 613 -21.93 -48.79 -7.50
N SER A 614 -22.23 -47.85 -6.61
CA SER A 614 -22.53 -48.18 -5.22
C SER A 614 -23.38 -47.08 -4.61
N SER A 615 -24.69 -47.30 -4.55
CA SER A 615 -25.65 -46.45 -3.85
C SER A 615 -25.41 -46.40 -2.33
N ASN A 616 -24.37 -47.07 -1.80
CA ASN A 616 -24.02 -47.19 -0.38
C ASN A 616 -22.51 -46.95 -0.07
N SER A 617 -21.69 -46.45 -0.99
CA SER A 617 -20.25 -46.27 -0.73
C SER A 617 -19.97 -44.93 -0.05
N VAL A 618 -19.30 -44.99 1.09
CA VAL A 618 -18.84 -43.82 1.86
C VAL A 618 -17.60 -43.17 1.22
N LEU A 619 -16.93 -43.87 0.31
CA LEU A 619 -15.71 -43.42 -0.38
C LEU A 619 -16.05 -42.45 -1.54
N PRO A 620 -15.44 -41.25 -1.62
CA PRO A 620 -15.57 -40.35 -2.77
C PRO A 620 -14.98 -40.95 -4.06
N ASP A 621 -15.26 -40.33 -5.22
CA ASP A 621 -14.60 -40.70 -6.48
C ASP A 621 -13.08 -40.53 -6.36
N PHE A 622 -12.32 -41.27 -7.17
CA PHE A 622 -10.86 -41.29 -7.07
C PHE A 622 -10.24 -39.89 -7.23
N THR A 623 -10.73 -39.08 -8.15
CA THR A 623 -10.19 -37.74 -8.39
C THR A 623 -10.40 -36.81 -7.22
N SER A 624 -11.59 -36.80 -6.63
CA SER A 624 -11.87 -36.05 -5.41
C SER A 624 -11.03 -36.55 -4.23
N ALA A 625 -10.85 -37.87 -4.07
CA ALA A 625 -10.01 -38.44 -3.02
C ALA A 625 -8.53 -38.03 -3.18
N PHE A 626 -8.02 -38.08 -4.41
CA PHE A 626 -6.64 -37.74 -4.75
C PHE A 626 -6.37 -36.24 -4.61
N ASP A 627 -7.25 -35.38 -5.13
CA ASP A 627 -7.14 -33.92 -5.01
C ASP A 627 -7.16 -33.48 -3.55
N ASN A 628 -8.05 -34.06 -2.72
CA ASN A 628 -8.08 -33.79 -1.29
C ASN A 628 -6.79 -34.24 -0.59
N ALA A 629 -6.25 -35.42 -0.93
CA ALA A 629 -4.99 -35.88 -0.38
C ALA A 629 -3.87 -34.89 -0.73
N LEU A 630 -3.75 -34.50 -2.00
CA LEU A 630 -2.73 -33.59 -2.51
C LEU A 630 -2.86 -32.17 -1.94
N SER A 631 -4.05 -31.57 -1.97
CA SER A 631 -4.28 -30.23 -1.39
C SER A 631 -4.00 -30.21 0.11
N SER A 632 -4.41 -31.23 0.86
CA SER A 632 -4.12 -31.30 2.29
C SER A 632 -2.62 -31.48 2.59
N SER A 633 -1.87 -32.16 1.70
CA SER A 633 -0.41 -32.23 1.77
C SER A 633 0.26 -30.87 1.52
N LEU A 634 -0.26 -30.08 0.58
CA LEU A 634 0.24 -28.74 0.24
C LEU A 634 -0.12 -27.68 1.32
N GLU A 635 -1.28 -27.80 1.96
CA GLU A 635 -1.66 -26.93 3.09
C GLU A 635 -0.84 -27.20 4.36
N ALA A 636 -0.53 -28.47 4.62
CA ALA A 636 0.32 -28.87 5.74
C ALA A 636 1.75 -28.29 5.62
N THR A 637 2.22 -28.07 4.40
CA THR A 637 3.53 -27.47 4.10
C THR A 637 3.51 -25.94 4.21
N SER A 638 2.43 -25.26 3.80
CA SER A 638 2.31 -23.79 3.94
C SER A 638 2.15 -23.32 5.40
N SER A 639 1.47 -24.12 6.24
CA SER A 639 1.21 -23.81 7.65
C SER A 639 2.47 -23.79 8.51
N ALA A 640 3.55 -24.43 8.05
CA ALA A 640 4.85 -24.43 8.71
C ALA A 640 5.71 -23.18 8.39
N ALA A 641 5.27 -22.35 7.43
CA ALA A 641 6.09 -21.27 6.85
C ALA A 641 5.63 -19.84 7.20
N SER A 642 4.51 -19.63 7.90
CA SER A 642 3.99 -18.28 8.19
C SER A 642 3.59 -18.11 9.66
N GLY A 643 4.46 -17.48 10.45
CA GLY A 643 4.14 -16.91 11.76
C GLY A 643 4.03 -15.39 11.69
N ASP A 644 2.86 -14.88 12.10
CA ASP A 644 2.45 -13.53 12.55
C ASP A 644 2.95 -12.26 11.85
N PHE A 645 2.02 -11.35 11.49
CA PHE A 645 1.97 -9.94 11.95
C PHE A 645 0.65 -9.26 11.50
N SER A 646 -0.10 -8.71 12.46
CA SER A 646 -1.24 -7.82 12.25
C SER A 646 -0.78 -6.36 12.16
N SER A 647 -1.35 -5.57 11.27
CA SER A 647 -1.19 -4.11 11.29
C SER A 647 -2.54 -3.39 11.28
N GLY A 648 -2.73 -2.50 12.24
CA GLY A 648 -3.69 -1.39 12.20
C GLY A 648 -2.90 -0.11 12.08
N GLY A 649 -3.33 0.80 11.21
CA GLY A 649 -2.67 2.09 10.98
C GLY A 649 -3.67 3.16 10.58
N GLY A 650 -3.44 4.36 11.10
CA GLY A 650 -4.05 5.62 10.69
C GLY A 650 -3.03 6.76 10.80
N PHE A 651 -3.44 7.93 10.29
CA PHE A 651 -2.81 9.27 10.27
C PHE A 651 -2.08 9.73 9.00
N GLY A 652 -2.21 11.05 8.75
CA GLY A 652 -1.57 11.83 7.68
C GLY A 652 -1.01 13.16 8.20
N GLY A 653 -0.55 14.05 7.30
CA GLY A 653 -0.21 15.47 7.56
C GLY A 653 0.87 16.07 6.64
N GLY A 654 0.82 17.40 6.39
CA GLY A 654 1.98 18.27 6.04
C GLY A 654 1.83 19.32 4.89
N PHE A 655 2.18 20.60 5.17
CA PHE A 655 2.47 21.76 4.26
C PHE A 655 3.30 22.89 4.98
N SER A 656 3.79 23.91 4.23
CA SER A 656 4.98 24.81 4.40
C SER A 656 4.79 26.26 4.96
N GLY A 657 5.88 27.04 5.18
CA GLY A 657 5.91 28.41 5.76
C GLY A 657 6.95 29.45 5.23
N GLY A 658 6.99 30.68 5.84
CA GLY A 658 8.05 31.72 5.67
C GLY A 658 7.78 33.15 6.23
N GLY A 659 8.78 33.77 6.94
CA GLY A 659 8.90 35.20 7.36
C GLY A 659 8.64 35.62 8.84
N GLY A 660 9.64 36.06 9.63
CA GLY A 660 9.45 36.47 11.05
C GLY A 660 10.17 37.76 11.47
N GLY A 661 9.45 38.69 12.10
CA GLY A 661 9.95 40.01 12.52
C GLY A 661 9.25 40.66 13.73
N GLY A 662 8.09 40.17 14.16
CA GLY A 662 7.36 40.72 15.31
C GLY A 662 7.97 40.34 16.67
N PHE A 663 7.61 41.10 17.71
CA PHE A 663 7.78 40.67 19.12
C PHE A 663 6.77 39.60 19.46
N GLY A 664 7.02 38.63 20.33
CA GLY A 664 5.95 37.77 20.84
C GLY A 664 6.35 36.46 21.49
N GLY A 665 5.36 35.63 21.81
CA GLY A 665 5.43 34.64 22.88
C GLY A 665 5.67 33.20 22.45
N GLY A 666 6.82 32.60 22.78
CA GLY A 666 7.08 31.16 22.73
C GLY A 666 6.90 30.48 24.10
N GLY A 667 7.20 29.19 24.25
CA GLY A 667 7.05 28.53 25.55
C GLY A 667 7.27 27.02 25.60
N GLY A 668 7.31 26.47 26.80
CA GLY A 668 7.49 25.04 27.01
C GLY A 668 6.85 24.55 28.29
N ALA A 669 6.85 23.23 28.48
CA ALA A 669 6.38 22.59 29.70
C ALA A 669 7.39 21.55 30.18
N ARG A 670 7.50 21.38 31.50
CA ARG A 670 8.36 20.39 32.14
C ARG A 670 7.73 19.80 33.39
#